data_AF-A0A7X0NI72-F1
#
_entry.id   AF-A0A7X0NI72-F1
#
_cell.length_a   1.000
_cell.length_b   1.000
_cell.length_c   1.000
_cell.angle_alpha   90.00
_cell.angle_beta   90.00
_cell.angle_gamma   90.00
#
_symmetry.space_group_name_H-M   'P 1'
#
loop_
_entity.id
_entity.type
_entity.pdbx_description
1 polymer ?
#
loop_
_entity_poly.entity_id
_entity_poly.type
_entity_poly.pdbx_seq_one_letter_code
_entity_poly.pdbx_strand_id
1 'polypeptide(L)'
;MINTCLKTLKYFVIFIFVTLILIWLLSPQIAKHYIQQQLTPQALTLAGQSHVRYNPFLSKINVENFVISKNKDIVLAIRKLELGVSLYQLLFDRVYIKQFDLNGLFIKVRKDGKFEEVAGFSLASKATKTANEQASPINYELIIPLLSIKNAKIGYENNDKKLDFIASYLSTKNIVADSKKQSGQFQLNAKIAQGKINISGDINKVADQGTIETNIEMSRFDLSLLSPWLPHNSQIASGLIDINGQQKTNLFGGKIEVMLNNSQVRLEQLALVHNNIAASIDKQVFYAKELALKINNDKTLSVNGSGTYTLDHLAVNNNENKQLLLTSVRKILLPTITIETTGFSPTLTLPSVLINKLIVSDDLTTELPPILRIDQTKFSAVKASKLNTEIDTLTFGGLAIDTYINATKEIENLLPLQLFIASNNATDANKHISNNPSIPNTNVSNSTTSPATSDYQFILNQLSVSDPATINLVDASIKPFYQRKYTIDKFELGPINNHLPHQETTLSIAGQSNKYENFNLTSVNQFFAKKPKYSVKGNINEIDLTDVSPYVSSALKHEIKSGQLNLTIDTQIDNDELSGNTDLLIRHIEFDTQIASAPGVVNTTASMPLNVALDLLKDSDGNVDLSIPISGDINAPEFGLINITTFLVKKASMMAAKDYLMKTFVPYANVVSIAMSAADAILKVRFNDLFFVPKQIQTSVTEDTFVAQFAQLLIDKPDTHVTICPIAVPEDINLKNGTAVIEPEQIEQLNAVSLQRFNSFKTLMIKQHNIPSSRIILCTPSIDTSNNAKPRLSFST
;
A
#
# COMPACT_ATOMS: atom_id res chain seq x y z
N MET A 1 88.16 -28.32 42.56
CA MET A 1 87.23 -28.07 41.42
C MET A 1 85.87 -27.54 41.88
N ILE A 2 85.22 -28.14 42.89
CA ILE A 2 83.89 -27.72 43.41
C ILE A 2 83.88 -26.28 43.99
N ASN A 3 84.88 -25.89 44.79
CA ASN A 3 84.94 -24.54 45.38
C ASN A 3 85.12 -23.41 44.35
N THR A 4 85.82 -23.69 43.24
CA THR A 4 85.98 -22.72 42.14
C THR A 4 84.67 -22.58 41.37
N CYS A 5 83.97 -23.70 41.11
CA CYS A 5 82.68 -23.74 40.45
C CYS A 5 81.57 -23.00 41.24
N LEU A 6 81.55 -23.14 42.58
CA LEU A 6 80.63 -22.40 43.45
C LEU A 6 80.90 -20.88 43.48
N LYS A 7 82.18 -20.46 43.48
CA LYS A 7 82.53 -19.03 43.41
C LYS A 7 82.14 -18.43 42.05
N THR A 8 82.44 -19.12 40.95
CA THR A 8 82.04 -18.67 39.61
C THR A 8 80.53 -18.61 39.45
N LEU A 9 79.77 -19.57 40.01
CA LEU A 9 78.31 -19.55 40.02
C LEU A 9 77.77 -18.35 40.82
N LYS A 10 78.36 -18.04 41.98
CA LYS A 10 77.97 -16.87 42.80
C LYS A 10 78.18 -15.54 42.06
N TYR A 11 79.35 -15.34 41.44
CA TYR A 11 79.60 -14.13 40.65
C TYR A 11 78.72 -14.05 39.40
N PHE A 12 78.41 -15.19 38.78
CA PHE A 12 77.51 -15.28 37.63
C PHE A 12 76.06 -14.92 38.01
N VAL A 13 75.55 -15.42 39.13
CA VAL A 13 74.21 -15.07 39.64
C VAL A 13 74.14 -13.59 40.02
N ILE A 14 75.17 -13.04 40.69
CA ILE A 14 75.25 -11.60 40.99
C ILE A 14 75.27 -10.78 39.71
N PHE A 15 76.07 -11.18 38.72
CA PHE A 15 76.14 -10.51 37.42
C PHE A 15 74.76 -10.49 36.74
N ILE A 16 74.09 -11.64 36.62
CA ILE A 16 72.73 -11.72 36.06
C ILE A 16 71.76 -10.82 36.84
N PHE A 17 71.78 -10.87 38.17
CA PHE A 17 70.89 -10.07 39.00
C PHE A 17 71.11 -8.57 38.80
N VAL A 18 72.37 -8.12 38.76
CA VAL A 18 72.75 -6.73 38.44
C VAL A 18 72.30 -6.35 37.03
N THR A 19 72.48 -7.23 36.04
CA THR A 19 72.01 -7.00 34.67
C THR A 19 70.49 -6.85 34.60
N LEU A 20 69.72 -7.69 35.32
CA LEU A 20 68.25 -7.62 35.37
C LEU A 20 67.77 -6.34 36.06
N ILE A 21 68.44 -5.89 37.13
CA ILE A 21 68.17 -4.59 37.76
C ILE A 21 68.44 -3.45 36.76
N LEU A 22 69.57 -3.51 36.05
CA LEU A 22 69.94 -2.49 35.06
C LEU A 22 68.90 -2.43 33.93
N ILE A 23 68.46 -3.58 33.42
CA ILE A 23 67.37 -3.69 32.42
C ILE A 23 66.10 -3.05 32.97
N TRP A 24 65.71 -3.36 34.21
CA TRP A 24 64.51 -2.79 34.81
C TRP A 24 64.58 -1.26 34.93
N LEU A 25 65.72 -0.73 35.40
CA LEU A 25 65.96 0.71 35.63
C LEU A 25 66.03 1.50 34.31
N LEU A 26 66.73 0.97 33.30
CA LEU A 26 66.93 1.63 32.01
C LEU A 26 65.76 1.45 31.04
N SER A 27 64.89 0.44 31.27
CA SER A 27 63.79 0.12 30.35
C SER A 27 62.90 1.31 29.94
N PRO A 28 62.55 2.29 30.82
CA PRO A 28 61.72 3.41 30.41
C PRO A 28 62.40 4.38 29.44
N GLN A 29 63.69 4.64 29.62
CA GLN A 29 64.46 5.52 28.74
C GLN A 29 64.72 4.85 27.39
N ILE A 30 65.10 3.56 27.44
CA ILE A 30 65.31 2.73 26.25
C ILE A 30 64.00 2.66 25.44
N ALA A 31 62.89 2.29 26.08
CA ALA A 31 61.59 2.18 25.40
C ALA A 31 61.17 3.51 24.77
N LYS A 32 61.31 4.64 25.49
CA LYS A 32 60.97 5.96 24.96
C LYS A 32 61.78 6.32 23.70
N HIS A 33 63.09 6.06 23.71
CA HIS A 33 63.95 6.33 22.55
C HIS A 33 63.55 5.50 21.33
N TYR A 34 63.42 4.18 21.49
CA TYR A 34 63.10 3.28 20.38
C TYR A 34 61.67 3.46 19.86
N ILE A 35 60.69 3.68 20.74
CA ILE A 35 59.31 3.96 20.31
C ILE A 35 59.27 5.27 19.51
N GLN A 36 59.89 6.34 20.00
CA GLN A 36 59.93 7.61 19.27
C GLN A 36 60.63 7.47 17.91
N GLN A 37 61.70 6.68 17.82
CA GLN A 37 62.41 6.40 16.56
C GLN A 37 61.48 5.75 15.52
N GLN A 38 60.59 4.84 15.93
CA GLN A 38 59.62 4.19 15.04
C GLN A 38 58.42 5.09 14.67
N LEU A 39 58.07 6.06 15.51
CA LEU A 39 56.97 7.00 15.27
C LEU A 39 57.34 8.17 14.35
N THR A 40 58.61 8.58 14.36
CA THR A 40 59.11 9.74 13.62
C THR A 40 58.88 9.67 12.10
N PRO A 41 59.07 8.53 11.39
CA PRO A 41 58.79 8.42 9.96
C PRO A 41 57.34 8.70 9.57
N GLN A 42 56.40 8.61 10.52
CA GLN A 42 54.98 8.82 10.29
C GLN A 42 54.46 10.17 10.81
N ALA A 43 55.37 11.07 11.17
CA ALA A 43 55.07 12.35 11.81
C ALA A 43 54.27 12.22 13.12
N LEU A 44 54.51 11.13 13.87
CA LEU A 44 53.90 10.86 15.17
C LEU A 44 54.87 11.21 16.30
N THR A 45 54.34 11.77 17.39
CA THR A 45 55.12 12.15 18.57
C THR A 45 54.60 11.43 19.82
N LEU A 46 55.53 10.87 20.59
CA LEU A 46 55.25 10.26 21.89
C LEU A 46 55.27 11.35 22.98
N ALA A 47 54.21 11.44 23.77
CA ALA A 47 54.13 12.45 24.84
C ALA A 47 55.20 12.23 25.92
N GLY A 48 55.70 13.33 26.50
CA GLY A 48 56.78 13.30 27.48
C GLY A 48 56.50 12.46 28.72
N GLN A 49 55.24 12.45 29.18
CA GLN A 49 54.73 11.68 30.31
C GLN A 49 54.49 10.17 30.03
N SER A 50 54.75 9.71 28.80
CA SER A 50 54.55 8.29 28.45
C SER A 50 55.63 7.43 29.11
N HIS A 51 55.21 6.46 29.91
CA HIS A 51 56.11 5.54 30.59
C HIS A 51 55.84 4.10 30.17
N VAL A 52 56.88 3.40 29.70
CA VAL A 52 56.83 1.97 29.38
C VAL A 52 57.96 1.30 30.16
N ARG A 53 57.63 0.42 31.10
CA ARG A 53 58.60 -0.23 31.98
C ARG A 53 58.48 -1.74 31.85
N TYR A 54 59.61 -2.42 31.65
CA TYR A 54 59.68 -3.88 31.67
C TYR A 54 60.33 -4.34 32.98
N ASN A 55 59.59 -5.08 33.79
CA ASN A 55 60.11 -5.76 34.97
C ASN A 55 60.48 -7.21 34.59
N PRO A 56 61.78 -7.54 34.46
CA PRO A 56 62.21 -8.86 34.05
C PRO A 56 62.02 -9.93 35.13
N PHE A 57 61.99 -9.55 36.42
CA PHE A 57 61.76 -10.48 37.54
C PHE A 57 60.35 -11.04 37.55
N LEU A 58 59.38 -10.18 37.22
CA LEU A 58 57.98 -10.57 37.11
C LEU A 58 57.58 -10.85 35.67
N SER A 59 58.47 -10.70 34.69
CA SER A 59 58.14 -10.75 33.26
C SER A 59 56.87 -9.93 32.95
N LYS A 60 56.85 -8.68 33.41
CA LYS A 60 55.69 -7.79 33.35
C LYS A 60 56.03 -6.49 32.65
N ILE A 61 55.20 -6.08 31.70
CA ILE A 61 55.25 -4.78 31.04
C ILE A 61 54.17 -3.91 31.65
N ASN A 62 54.57 -2.75 32.14
CA ASN A 62 53.66 -1.70 32.60
C ASN A 62 53.78 -0.50 31.67
N VAL A 63 52.63 -0.04 31.17
CA VAL A 63 52.51 1.18 30.37
C VAL A 63 51.60 2.14 31.13
N GLU A 64 52.06 3.37 31.32
CA GLU A 64 51.33 4.42 32.06
C GLU A 64 51.34 5.72 31.24
N ASN A 65 50.17 6.36 31.15
CA ASN A 65 49.96 7.65 30.46
C ASN A 65 50.59 7.71 29.06
N PHE A 66 50.49 6.61 28.31
CA PHE A 66 51.05 6.50 26.96
C PHE A 66 50.17 7.25 25.98
N VAL A 67 50.71 8.26 25.32
CA VAL A 67 49.95 9.11 24.39
C VAL A 67 50.77 9.33 23.13
N ILE A 68 50.16 9.04 21.98
CA ILE A 68 50.68 9.38 20.67
C ILE A 68 49.84 10.51 20.10
N SER A 69 50.52 11.53 19.59
CA SER A 69 49.90 12.67 18.93
C SER A 69 50.43 12.84 17.50
N LYS A 70 49.58 13.38 16.64
CA LYS A 70 49.91 13.83 15.28
C LYS A 70 49.46 15.27 15.16
N ASN A 71 50.36 16.19 14.82
CA ASN A 71 50.03 17.63 14.72
C ASN A 71 49.29 18.21 15.95
N LYS A 72 49.67 17.79 17.17
CA LYS A 72 49.06 18.13 18.47
C LYS A 72 47.71 17.47 18.76
N ASP A 73 47.10 16.77 17.80
CA ASP A 73 45.91 15.95 18.05
C ASP A 73 46.31 14.60 18.64
N ILE A 74 45.60 14.15 19.67
CA ILE A 74 45.76 12.81 20.23
C ILE A 74 45.15 11.80 19.25
N VAL A 75 45.92 10.79 18.85
CA VAL A 75 45.50 9.73 17.94
C VAL A 75 45.44 8.36 18.61
N LEU A 76 46.24 8.16 19.66
CA LEU A 76 46.21 7.00 20.54
C LEU A 76 46.50 7.44 21.97
N ALA A 77 45.73 6.95 22.94
CA ALA A 77 46.08 7.08 24.35
C ALA A 77 45.80 5.79 25.11
N ILE A 78 46.63 5.48 26.11
CA ILE A 78 46.47 4.38 27.05
C ILE A 78 46.81 4.92 28.43
N ARG A 79 45.82 5.02 29.31
CA ARG A 79 46.04 5.49 30.70
C ARG A 79 46.89 4.49 31.48
N LYS A 80 46.53 3.21 31.44
CA LYS A 80 47.26 2.13 32.11
C LYS A 80 47.13 0.83 31.34
N LEU A 81 48.23 0.14 31.11
CA LEU A 81 48.25 -1.25 30.63
C LEU A 81 49.23 -2.07 31.48
N GLU A 82 48.75 -3.17 32.02
CA GLU A 82 49.57 -4.17 32.71
C GLU A 82 49.50 -5.48 31.93
N LEU A 83 50.64 -5.90 31.38
CA LEU A 83 50.79 -7.14 30.62
C LEU A 83 51.81 -8.04 31.32
N GLY A 84 51.36 -9.16 31.86
CA GLY A 84 52.21 -10.18 32.46
C GLY A 84 52.28 -11.42 31.58
N VAL A 85 53.49 -11.90 31.27
CA VAL A 85 53.72 -13.13 30.51
C VAL A 85 54.54 -14.11 31.34
N SER A 86 54.20 -15.39 31.33
CA SER A 86 55.00 -16.43 32.00
C SER A 86 56.05 -16.98 31.04
N LEU A 87 57.20 -16.33 30.93
CA LEU A 87 58.23 -16.68 29.92
C LEU A 87 58.74 -18.13 30.03
N TYR A 88 58.75 -18.74 31.22
CA TYR A 88 59.15 -20.14 31.38
C TYR A 88 58.18 -21.12 30.67
N GLN A 89 56.93 -20.72 30.43
CA GLN A 89 55.95 -21.56 29.72
C GLN A 89 56.24 -21.70 28.23
N LEU A 90 57.06 -20.80 27.66
CA LEU A 90 57.54 -20.92 26.28
C LEU A 90 58.40 -22.17 26.08
N LEU A 91 59.05 -22.70 27.13
CA LEU A 91 59.78 -23.97 27.09
C LEU A 91 58.85 -25.19 26.90
N PHE A 92 57.55 -25.00 27.06
CA PHE A 92 56.51 -26.02 26.95
C PHE A 92 55.52 -25.67 25.83
N ASP A 93 55.95 -24.91 24.82
CA ASP A 93 55.12 -24.47 23.70
C ASP A 93 53.83 -23.74 24.12
N ARG A 94 53.88 -23.00 25.24
CA ARG A 94 52.74 -22.23 25.77
C ARG A 94 53.05 -20.74 25.91
N VAL A 95 52.18 -19.92 25.31
CA VAL A 95 52.15 -18.48 25.54
C VAL A 95 51.11 -18.19 26.62
N TYR A 96 51.56 -18.08 27.86
CA TYR A 96 50.68 -17.84 29.01
C TYR A 96 50.70 -16.38 29.44
N ILE A 97 49.59 -15.69 29.20
CA ILE A 97 49.38 -14.30 29.60
C ILE A 97 48.69 -14.30 30.96
N LYS A 98 49.47 -14.20 32.04
CA LYS A 98 48.96 -14.23 33.41
C LYS A 98 48.08 -13.03 33.77
N GLN A 99 48.29 -11.90 33.09
CA GLN A 99 47.58 -10.65 33.37
C GLN A 99 47.52 -9.81 32.09
N PHE A 100 46.31 -9.38 31.71
CA PHE A 100 46.09 -8.36 30.68
C PHE A 100 45.03 -7.39 31.20
N ASP A 101 45.47 -6.27 31.75
CA ASP A 101 44.59 -5.20 32.24
C ASP A 101 44.89 -3.92 31.49
N LEU A 102 43.97 -3.49 30.64
CA LEU A 102 44.05 -2.25 29.89
C LEU A 102 42.95 -1.30 30.35
N ASN A 103 43.30 -0.05 30.61
CA ASN A 103 42.38 0.96 31.09
C ASN A 103 42.61 2.29 30.37
N GLY A 104 41.53 2.92 29.90
CA GLY A 104 41.57 4.24 29.27
C GLY A 104 42.23 4.20 27.91
N LEU A 105 41.89 3.21 27.08
CA LEU A 105 42.31 3.17 25.68
C LEU A 105 41.49 4.16 24.87
N PHE A 106 42.16 4.99 24.08
CA PHE A 106 41.54 5.84 23.09
C PHE A 106 42.22 5.61 21.74
N ILE A 107 41.44 5.31 20.70
CA ILE A 107 41.91 5.17 19.33
C ILE A 107 41.11 6.14 18.46
N LYS A 108 41.79 6.99 17.71
CA LYS A 108 41.19 7.81 16.66
C LYS A 108 41.27 7.07 15.32
N VAL A 109 40.13 6.88 14.67
CA VAL A 109 40.01 6.33 13.32
C VAL A 109 39.51 7.43 12.41
N ARG A 110 40.24 7.71 11.32
CA ARG A 110 39.90 8.77 10.38
C ARG A 110 39.85 8.20 8.97
N LYS A 111 38.81 8.54 8.22
CA LYS A 111 38.64 8.17 6.82
C LYS A 111 38.24 9.40 6.01
N ASP A 112 39.14 9.90 5.17
CA ASP A 112 38.89 11.06 4.29
C ASP A 112 39.13 10.63 2.83
N GLY A 113 38.06 10.23 2.14
CA GLY A 113 38.15 9.69 0.78
C GLY A 113 38.97 8.39 0.70
N LYS A 114 40.17 8.47 0.09
CA LYS A 114 41.13 7.33 -0.01
C LYS A 114 42.09 7.24 1.17
N PHE A 115 42.07 8.24 2.05
CA PHE A 115 42.98 8.31 3.18
C PHE A 115 42.35 7.65 4.39
N GLU A 116 42.89 6.51 4.80
CA GLU A 116 42.45 5.78 5.98
C GLU A 116 43.57 5.77 7.01
N GLU A 117 43.23 6.20 8.22
CA GLU A 117 44.15 6.21 9.36
C GLU A 117 43.52 5.55 10.58
N VAL A 118 44.31 4.74 11.28
CA VAL A 118 43.96 4.17 12.58
C VAL A 118 45.08 4.49 13.54
N ALA A 119 44.76 5.11 14.68
CA ALA A 119 45.76 5.57 15.64
C ALA A 119 46.84 6.51 15.06
N GLY A 120 46.52 7.21 13.97
CA GLY A 120 47.42 8.12 13.23
C GLY A 120 48.33 7.44 12.21
N PHE A 121 48.28 6.11 12.10
CA PHE A 121 49.00 5.30 11.11
C PHE A 121 48.17 5.22 9.83
N SER A 122 48.76 5.58 8.68
CA SER A 122 48.08 5.47 7.38
C SER A 122 48.05 4.03 6.89
N LEU A 123 46.88 3.57 6.46
CA LEU A 123 46.63 2.22 5.93
C LEU A 123 47.04 2.05 4.45
N ALA A 124 47.91 2.91 3.91
CA ALA A 124 48.28 2.89 2.50
C ALA A 124 48.64 1.47 1.99
N SER A 125 47.88 1.01 1.00
CA SER A 125 48.05 -0.25 0.28
C SER A 125 49.36 -0.26 -0.51
N LYS A 126 50.49 -0.49 0.17
CA LYS A 126 51.73 -0.97 -0.41
C LYS A 126 52.45 -1.86 0.59
N ALA A 127 51.93 -3.07 0.74
CA ALA A 127 52.76 -4.22 1.11
C ALA A 127 53.07 -5.02 -0.15
N THR A 128 53.89 -4.46 -1.05
CA THR A 128 54.69 -5.30 -1.94
C THR A 128 55.84 -5.83 -1.09
N LYS A 129 55.58 -6.86 -0.30
CA LYS A 129 56.62 -7.76 0.18
C LYS A 129 56.32 -9.12 -0.40
N THR A 130 57.19 -9.54 -1.30
CA THR A 130 57.43 -10.93 -1.69
C THR A 130 57.48 -11.78 -0.42
N ALA A 131 56.41 -12.50 -0.13
CA ALA A 131 56.39 -13.54 0.88
C ALA A 131 56.57 -14.87 0.14
N ASN A 132 57.82 -15.25 -0.05
CA ASN A 132 58.21 -16.63 -0.31
C ASN A 132 59.07 -17.08 0.88
N GLU A 133 58.49 -17.06 2.07
CA GLU A 133 58.96 -17.81 3.22
C GLU A 133 57.75 -18.59 3.72
N GLN A 134 57.74 -19.90 3.45
CA GLN A 134 56.87 -20.83 4.15
C GLN A 134 57.28 -20.84 5.62
N ALA A 135 56.65 -19.96 6.39
CA ALA A 135 56.68 -20.02 7.84
C ALA A 135 56.14 -21.39 8.26
N SER A 136 56.98 -22.20 8.90
CA SER A 136 56.53 -23.45 9.54
C SER A 136 55.46 -23.09 10.58
N PRO A 137 54.35 -23.86 10.70
CA PRO A 137 53.29 -23.55 11.65
C PRO A 137 53.85 -23.72 13.06
N ILE A 138 54.12 -22.60 13.72
CA ILE A 138 54.55 -22.60 15.11
C ILE A 138 53.31 -22.91 15.95
N ASN A 139 53.29 -24.10 16.55
CA ASN A 139 52.15 -24.68 17.27
C ASN A 139 52.16 -24.25 18.77
N TYR A 140 52.12 -22.95 19.06
CA TYR A 140 51.99 -22.47 20.44
C TYR A 140 50.53 -22.53 20.92
N GLU A 141 50.31 -22.96 22.17
CA GLU A 141 49.04 -22.82 22.88
C GLU A 141 48.99 -21.47 23.62
N LEU A 142 48.03 -20.63 23.27
CA LEU A 142 47.77 -19.33 23.91
C LEU A 142 46.79 -19.52 25.06
N ILE A 143 47.18 -19.10 26.27
CA ILE A 143 46.34 -19.17 27.46
C ILE A 143 46.23 -17.78 28.09
N ILE A 144 45.00 -17.29 28.25
CA ILE A 144 44.69 -16.02 28.92
C ILE A 144 43.57 -16.27 29.94
N PRO A 145 43.88 -16.42 31.25
CA PRO A 145 42.87 -16.66 32.28
C PRO A 145 41.85 -15.52 32.41
N LEU A 146 42.34 -14.28 32.30
CA LEU A 146 41.53 -13.08 32.35
C LEU A 146 42.14 -12.00 31.46
N LEU A 147 41.33 -11.47 30.55
CA LEU A 147 41.59 -10.23 29.83
C LEU A 147 40.57 -9.20 30.25
N SER A 148 41.01 -7.98 30.57
CA SER A 148 40.13 -6.89 30.98
C SER A 148 40.53 -5.59 30.31
N ILE A 149 39.61 -5.02 29.53
CA ILE A 149 39.70 -3.70 28.93
C ILE A 149 38.61 -2.83 29.55
N LYS A 150 38.97 -1.71 30.18
CA LYS A 150 38.03 -0.78 30.84
C LYS A 150 38.14 0.61 30.24
N ASN A 151 37.01 1.30 30.10
CA ASN A 151 36.94 2.68 29.61
C ASN A 151 37.67 2.86 28.27
N ALA A 152 37.39 2.00 27.29
CA ALA A 152 37.95 2.13 25.95
C ALA A 152 37.03 2.98 25.07
N LYS A 153 37.62 3.84 24.24
CA LYS A 153 36.91 4.72 23.30
C LYS A 153 37.55 4.59 21.92
N ILE A 154 36.73 4.33 20.91
CA ILE A 154 37.10 4.41 19.51
C ILE A 154 36.34 5.60 18.93
N GLY A 155 37.05 6.66 18.58
CA GLY A 155 36.48 7.83 17.92
C GLY A 155 36.63 7.67 16.42
N TYR A 156 35.52 7.50 15.71
CA TYR A 156 35.47 7.42 14.26
C TYR A 156 35.14 8.79 13.65
N GLU A 157 35.88 9.20 12.63
CA GLU A 157 35.71 10.45 11.92
C GLU A 157 35.78 10.20 10.40
N ASN A 158 34.82 10.71 9.63
CA ASN A 158 34.83 10.63 8.17
C ASN A 158 34.25 11.90 7.55
N ASN A 159 35.08 12.70 6.85
CA ASN A 159 34.65 13.96 6.24
C ASN A 159 33.81 14.82 7.24
N ASP A 160 34.37 15.08 8.42
CA ASP A 160 33.77 15.81 9.56
C ASP A 160 32.62 15.12 10.32
N LYS A 161 32.15 13.95 9.87
CA LYS A 161 31.12 13.15 10.58
C LYS A 161 31.76 12.33 11.67
N LYS A 162 31.28 12.45 12.91
CA LYS A 162 31.88 11.81 14.10
C LYS A 162 30.94 10.78 14.72
N LEU A 163 31.49 9.64 15.10
CA LEU A 163 30.81 8.61 15.86
C LEU A 163 31.75 8.04 16.91
N ASP A 164 31.36 8.13 18.17
CA ASP A 164 32.13 7.59 19.28
C ASP A 164 31.55 6.25 19.73
N PHE A 165 32.37 5.20 19.66
CA PHE A 165 32.09 3.91 20.27
C PHE A 165 32.82 3.83 21.62
N ILE A 166 32.08 3.64 22.71
CA ILE A 166 32.64 3.61 24.06
C ILE A 166 32.36 2.23 24.66
N ALA A 167 33.40 1.43 24.87
CA ALA A 167 33.33 0.20 25.63
C ALA A 167 33.62 0.51 27.11
N SER A 168 32.60 0.49 27.96
CA SER A 168 32.75 0.63 29.42
C SER A 168 33.64 -0.50 29.95
N TYR A 169 33.38 -1.72 29.48
CA TYR A 169 34.16 -2.90 29.81
C TYR A 169 34.07 -3.95 28.71
N LEU A 170 35.21 -4.55 28.39
CA LEU A 170 35.33 -5.78 27.63
C LEU A 170 36.16 -6.74 28.47
N SER A 171 35.69 -7.97 28.64
CA SER A 171 36.50 -9.02 29.22
C SER A 171 36.36 -10.34 28.56
N THR A 172 37.40 -11.14 28.77
CA THR A 172 37.37 -12.55 28.47
C THR A 172 37.85 -13.35 29.66
N LYS A 173 37.32 -14.57 29.82
CA LYS A 173 37.74 -15.52 30.84
C LYS A 173 38.13 -16.83 30.20
N ASN A 174 39.17 -17.46 30.72
CA ASN A 174 39.62 -18.80 30.34
C ASN A 174 39.83 -18.97 28.83
N ILE A 175 40.46 -17.97 28.18
CA ILE A 175 40.81 -18.10 26.76
C ILE A 175 41.90 -19.16 26.63
N VAL A 176 41.64 -20.16 25.81
CA VAL A 176 42.60 -21.16 25.37
C VAL A 176 42.50 -21.26 23.85
N ALA A 177 43.60 -21.04 23.14
CA ALA A 177 43.63 -21.09 21.69
C ALA A 177 44.91 -21.76 21.18
N ASP A 178 44.76 -22.81 20.37
CA ASP A 178 45.81 -23.42 19.57
C ASP A 178 45.27 -23.74 18.15
N SER A 179 46.01 -24.49 17.35
CA SER A 179 45.61 -24.84 15.97
C SER A 179 44.36 -25.72 15.88
N LYS A 180 43.94 -26.36 16.98
CA LYS A 180 42.79 -27.25 17.08
C LYS A 180 41.74 -26.76 18.07
N LYS A 181 42.13 -26.27 19.24
CA LYS A 181 41.21 -25.89 20.32
C LYS A 181 41.09 -24.38 20.42
N GLN A 182 39.86 -23.88 20.51
CA GLN A 182 39.54 -22.48 20.77
C GLN A 182 38.38 -22.44 21.76
N SER A 183 38.64 -22.01 22.99
CA SER A 183 37.61 -21.88 24.01
C SER A 183 37.75 -20.59 24.81
N GLY A 184 36.63 -20.10 25.34
CA GLY A 184 36.63 -18.98 26.27
C GLY A 184 35.30 -18.25 26.34
N GLN A 185 35.16 -17.45 27.38
CA GLN A 185 33.99 -16.61 27.61
C GLN A 185 34.34 -15.16 27.30
N PHE A 186 33.37 -14.40 26.82
CA PHE A 186 33.53 -12.96 26.62
C PHE A 186 32.30 -12.18 27.07
N GLN A 187 32.53 -10.94 27.49
CA GLN A 187 31.49 -9.99 27.82
C GLN A 187 31.91 -8.59 27.37
N LEU A 188 31.02 -7.91 26.67
CA LEU A 188 31.16 -6.54 26.21
C LEU A 188 29.98 -5.72 26.72
N ASN A 189 30.27 -4.66 27.46
CA ASN A 189 29.35 -3.57 27.74
C ASN A 189 29.87 -2.33 27.02
N ALA A 190 29.11 -1.87 26.04
CA ALA A 190 29.43 -0.72 25.23
C ALA A 190 28.23 0.23 25.09
N LYS A 191 28.52 1.44 24.62
CA LYS A 191 27.52 2.43 24.26
C LYS A 191 27.94 3.18 23.01
N ILE A 192 26.95 3.58 22.22
CA ILE A 192 27.09 4.52 21.11
C ILE A 192 26.09 5.64 21.39
N ALA A 193 26.61 6.84 21.65
CA ALA A 193 25.83 7.95 22.23
C ALA A 193 25.03 7.50 23.48
N GLN A 194 23.70 7.41 23.37
CA GLN A 194 22.80 6.99 24.45
C GLN A 194 22.41 5.50 24.39
N GLY A 195 22.59 4.85 23.22
CA GLY A 195 22.26 3.45 23.02
C GLY A 195 23.23 2.55 23.78
N LYS A 196 22.70 1.54 24.47
CA LYS A 196 23.50 0.56 25.23
C LYS A 196 23.58 -0.75 24.46
N ILE A 197 24.75 -1.37 24.49
CA ILE A 197 25.05 -2.63 23.82
C ILE A 197 25.68 -3.56 24.85
N ASN A 198 25.00 -4.66 25.15
CA ASN A 198 25.50 -5.76 25.94
C ASN A 198 25.64 -6.98 25.03
N ILE A 199 26.84 -7.54 24.94
CA ILE A 199 27.08 -8.80 24.25
C ILE A 199 27.82 -9.70 25.23
N SER A 200 27.36 -10.93 25.39
CA SER A 200 28.09 -11.94 26.15
C SER A 200 28.03 -13.25 25.41
N GLY A 201 29.03 -14.10 25.62
CA GLY A 201 29.03 -15.40 24.99
C GLY A 201 30.10 -16.33 25.50
N ASP A 202 29.95 -17.57 25.07
CA ASP A 202 30.83 -18.68 25.36
C ASP A 202 31.16 -19.38 24.03
N ILE A 203 32.45 -19.63 23.83
CA ILE A 203 32.99 -20.28 22.65
C ILE A 203 33.64 -21.56 23.14
N ASN A 204 33.27 -22.70 22.56
CA ASN A 204 33.91 -23.99 22.78
C ASN A 204 34.07 -24.71 21.46
N LYS A 205 35.26 -24.65 20.88
CA LYS A 205 35.61 -25.28 19.61
C LYS A 205 36.81 -26.20 19.78
N VAL A 206 36.71 -27.40 19.21
CA VAL A 206 37.76 -28.42 19.14
C VAL A 206 37.79 -28.97 17.72
N ALA A 207 38.95 -28.89 17.08
CA ALA A 207 39.11 -29.01 15.64
C ALA A 207 38.08 -28.12 14.92
N ASP A 208 37.32 -28.66 13.97
CA ASP A 208 36.28 -27.93 13.24
C ASP A 208 34.87 -28.11 13.83
N GLN A 209 34.78 -28.61 15.05
CA GLN A 209 33.53 -28.86 15.75
C GLN A 209 33.42 -28.01 17.01
N GLY A 210 32.20 -27.62 17.39
CA GLY A 210 32.02 -26.82 18.59
C GLY A 210 30.72 -26.06 18.65
N THR A 211 30.58 -25.27 19.71
CA THR A 211 29.43 -24.40 19.96
C THR A 211 29.87 -22.99 20.25
N ILE A 212 29.13 -22.02 19.72
CA ILE A 212 29.25 -20.60 20.03
C ILE A 212 27.88 -20.12 20.50
N GLU A 213 27.76 -19.79 21.78
CA GLU A 213 26.53 -19.26 22.37
C GLU A 213 26.72 -17.77 22.65
N THR A 214 25.82 -16.92 22.17
CA THR A 214 25.86 -15.49 22.39
C THR A 214 24.50 -14.94 22.81
N ASN A 215 24.51 -14.01 23.76
CA ASN A 215 23.37 -13.18 24.11
C ASN A 215 23.67 -11.76 23.64
N ILE A 216 22.75 -11.17 22.90
CA ILE A 216 22.85 -9.81 22.38
C ILE A 216 21.66 -9.01 22.91
N GLU A 217 21.96 -7.87 23.52
CA GLU A 217 20.98 -6.88 23.94
C GLU A 217 21.48 -5.50 23.51
N MET A 218 20.72 -4.85 22.65
CA MET A 218 20.88 -3.46 22.26
C MET A 218 19.61 -2.73 22.64
N SER A 219 19.74 -1.68 23.44
CA SER A 219 18.59 -0.90 23.90
C SER A 219 18.72 0.56 23.48
N ARG A 220 17.63 1.12 22.93
CA ARG A 220 17.47 2.52 22.55
C ARG A 220 18.60 3.04 21.67
N PHE A 221 19.00 2.28 20.65
CA PHE A 221 19.95 2.80 19.67
C PHE A 221 19.23 3.82 18.76
N ASP A 222 19.77 5.03 18.69
CA ASP A 222 19.18 6.13 17.93
C ASP A 222 19.64 6.09 16.47
N LEU A 223 18.70 5.81 15.57
CA LEU A 223 18.93 5.70 14.13
C LEU A 223 19.23 7.05 13.47
N SER A 224 18.86 8.18 14.09
CA SER A 224 19.23 9.52 13.57
C SER A 224 20.76 9.70 13.52
N LEU A 225 21.50 8.96 14.36
CA LEU A 225 22.95 8.88 14.33
C LEU A 225 23.47 8.27 13.04
N LEU A 226 22.67 7.60 12.22
CA LEU A 226 23.09 7.09 10.91
C LEU A 226 22.78 8.06 9.77
N SER A 227 22.02 9.13 10.04
CA SER A 227 21.60 10.09 9.02
C SER A 227 22.77 10.72 8.25
N PRO A 228 23.91 11.08 8.87
CA PRO A 228 25.06 11.59 8.12
C PRO A 228 25.63 10.58 7.11
N TRP A 229 25.37 9.27 7.26
CA TRP A 229 25.91 8.24 6.37
C TRP A 229 24.96 7.88 5.21
N LEU A 230 23.79 8.52 5.14
CA LEU A 230 22.83 8.32 4.05
C LEU A 230 23.18 9.18 2.82
N PRO A 231 22.64 8.84 1.63
CA PRO A 231 22.70 9.71 0.46
C PRO A 231 22.19 11.13 0.77
N HIS A 232 22.70 12.15 0.09
CA HIS A 232 22.40 13.56 0.38
C HIS A 232 20.92 13.93 0.38
N ASN A 233 20.08 13.16 -0.30
CA ASN A 233 18.64 13.37 -0.40
C ASN A 233 17.82 12.54 0.60
N SER A 234 18.48 11.90 1.57
CA SER A 234 17.87 11.01 2.55
C SER A 234 18.26 11.43 3.96
N GLN A 235 17.29 11.48 4.86
CA GLN A 235 17.51 11.81 6.26
C GLN A 235 16.69 10.90 7.17
N ILE A 236 17.29 10.43 8.26
CA ILE A 236 16.55 9.83 9.37
C ILE A 236 16.43 10.92 10.44
N ALA A 237 15.23 11.46 10.62
CA ALA A 237 14.97 12.51 11.61
C ALA A 237 14.87 11.94 13.03
N SER A 238 14.30 10.74 13.17
CA SER A 238 14.19 10.02 14.45
C SER A 238 14.06 8.52 14.21
N GLY A 239 14.32 7.74 15.26
CA GLY A 239 14.04 6.30 15.29
C GLY A 239 14.82 5.62 16.39
N LEU A 240 14.15 4.80 17.19
CA LEU A 240 14.78 4.01 18.24
C LEU A 240 14.67 2.53 17.90
N ILE A 241 15.81 1.84 17.89
CA ILE A 241 15.87 0.40 17.69
C ILE A 241 16.32 -0.31 18.97
N ASP A 242 15.58 -1.33 19.35
CA ASP A 242 15.95 -2.32 20.34
C ASP A 242 16.12 -3.68 19.66
N ILE A 243 17.20 -4.39 20.01
CA ILE A 243 17.47 -5.74 19.52
C ILE A 243 17.76 -6.59 20.74
N ASN A 244 17.03 -7.67 20.91
CA ASN A 244 17.35 -8.70 21.90
C ASN A 244 17.35 -10.07 21.23
N GLY A 245 18.17 -10.98 21.72
CA GLY A 245 18.16 -12.35 21.21
C GLY A 245 19.26 -13.21 21.76
N GLN A 246 19.03 -14.51 21.64
CA GLN A 246 19.99 -15.55 21.96
C GLN A 246 20.34 -16.30 20.69
N GLN A 247 21.63 -16.45 20.43
CA GLN A 247 22.16 -17.12 19.26
C GLN A 247 23.02 -18.30 19.71
N LYS A 248 22.75 -19.48 19.18
CA LYS A 248 23.57 -20.67 19.34
C LYS A 248 24.02 -21.16 17.98
N THR A 249 25.33 -21.22 17.76
CA THR A 249 25.92 -21.75 16.53
C THR A 249 26.61 -23.06 16.85
N ASN A 250 26.18 -24.13 16.19
CA ASN A 250 26.84 -25.42 16.21
C ASN A 250 27.70 -25.56 14.94
N LEU A 251 28.95 -25.97 15.12
CA LEU A 251 29.92 -26.24 14.05
C LEU A 251 30.14 -27.76 13.99
N PHE A 252 30.04 -28.34 12.80
CA PHE A 252 30.18 -29.79 12.59
C PHE A 252 31.16 -30.13 11.44
N GLY A 253 32.34 -29.51 11.38
CA GLY A 253 33.37 -29.90 10.41
C GLY A 253 32.95 -29.73 8.95
N GLY A 254 32.23 -28.64 8.64
CA GLY A 254 31.73 -28.33 7.29
C GLY A 254 30.26 -27.91 7.26
N LYS A 255 29.47 -28.34 8.27
CA LYS A 255 28.11 -27.85 8.49
C LYS A 255 28.09 -26.79 9.60
N ILE A 256 27.26 -25.76 9.40
CA ILE A 256 27.03 -24.71 10.38
C ILE A 256 25.52 -24.64 10.63
N GLU A 257 25.12 -24.75 11.88
CA GLU A 257 23.72 -24.56 12.30
C GLU A 257 23.66 -23.37 13.25
N VAL A 258 22.96 -22.31 12.86
CA VAL A 258 22.72 -21.11 13.67
C VAL A 258 21.27 -21.12 14.13
N MET A 259 21.05 -21.17 15.43
CA MET A 259 19.74 -21.10 16.06
C MET A 259 19.58 -19.75 16.75
N LEU A 260 18.52 -19.02 16.41
CA LEU A 260 18.12 -17.77 17.04
C LEU A 260 16.84 -18.04 17.84
N ASN A 261 16.90 -17.86 19.16
CA ASN A 261 15.79 -18.15 20.07
C ASN A 261 15.34 -16.89 20.80
N ASN A 262 14.02 -16.72 20.91
CA ASN A 262 13.40 -15.58 21.58
C ASN A 262 14.00 -14.23 21.16
N SER A 263 14.20 -14.06 19.86
CA SER A 263 14.87 -12.88 19.30
C SER A 263 13.84 -11.86 18.86
N GLN A 264 13.99 -10.61 19.28
CA GLN A 264 13.11 -9.51 18.93
C GLN A 264 13.90 -8.35 18.35
N VAL A 265 13.35 -7.76 17.29
CA VAL A 265 13.74 -6.44 16.79
C VAL A 265 12.53 -5.54 16.94
N ARG A 266 12.68 -4.45 17.69
CA ARG A 266 11.65 -3.43 17.87
C ARG A 266 12.17 -2.10 17.36
N LEU A 267 11.36 -1.46 16.52
CA LEU A 267 11.58 -0.12 16.00
C LEU A 267 10.43 0.77 16.51
N GLU A 268 10.76 1.93 17.07
CA GLU A 268 9.79 2.91 17.57
C GLU A 268 10.11 4.30 17.01
N GLN A 269 9.07 5.07 16.69
CA GLN A 269 9.15 6.49 16.31
C GLN A 269 10.12 6.77 15.14
N LEU A 270 10.12 5.91 14.12
CA LEU A 270 10.91 6.15 12.92
C LEU A 270 10.31 7.31 12.14
N ALA A 271 11.13 8.29 11.77
CA ALA A 271 10.81 9.30 10.79
C ALA A 271 11.93 9.37 9.75
N LEU A 272 11.60 9.01 8.51
CA LEU A 272 12.48 9.00 7.36
C LEU A 272 12.00 10.03 6.35
N VAL A 273 12.92 10.80 5.78
CA VAL A 273 12.66 11.68 4.65
C VAL A 273 13.55 11.27 3.48
N HIS A 274 12.96 11.13 2.30
CA HIS A 274 13.68 10.94 1.05
C HIS A 274 13.09 11.84 -0.04
N ASN A 275 13.85 12.84 -0.49
CA ASN A 275 13.33 13.94 -1.33
C ASN A 275 12.09 14.59 -0.67
N ASN A 276 10.95 14.58 -1.38
CA ASN A 276 9.67 15.13 -0.91
C ASN A 276 8.78 14.07 -0.25
N ILE A 277 9.30 12.88 0.06
CA ILE A 277 8.57 11.80 0.74
C ILE A 277 8.98 11.76 2.21
N ALA A 278 8.02 11.91 3.11
CA ALA A 278 8.20 11.66 4.54
C ALA A 278 7.45 10.39 4.93
N ALA A 279 8.18 9.37 5.40
CA ALA A 279 7.62 8.12 5.91
C ALA A 279 7.80 8.04 7.43
N SER A 280 6.74 7.70 8.15
CA SER A 280 6.77 7.53 9.60
C SER A 280 6.26 6.15 10.02
N ILE A 281 6.93 5.55 11.00
CA ILE A 281 6.48 4.31 11.66
C ILE A 281 6.43 4.56 13.17
N ASP A 282 5.25 4.42 13.77
CA ASP A 282 5.07 4.59 15.22
C ASP A 282 5.75 3.47 15.99
N LYS A 283 5.46 2.22 15.59
CA LYS A 283 6.06 1.01 16.17
C LYS A 283 5.99 -0.16 15.21
N GLN A 284 7.08 -0.91 15.14
CA GLN A 284 7.20 -2.17 14.42
C GLN A 284 7.93 -3.19 15.29
N VAL A 285 7.40 -4.41 15.38
CA VAL A 285 8.01 -5.50 16.15
C VAL A 285 8.08 -6.73 15.28
N PHE A 286 9.29 -7.25 15.11
CA PHE A 286 9.54 -8.58 14.61
C PHE A 286 10.00 -9.45 15.78
N TYR A 287 9.31 -10.57 16.00
CA TYR A 287 9.66 -11.53 17.05
C TYR A 287 9.82 -12.92 16.42
N ALA A 288 11.01 -13.49 16.54
CA ALA A 288 11.30 -14.87 16.18
C ALA A 288 11.33 -15.71 17.47
N LYS A 289 10.37 -16.63 17.60
CA LYS A 289 10.36 -17.61 18.69
C LYS A 289 11.57 -18.55 18.55
N GLU A 290 11.76 -19.07 17.35
CA GLU A 290 12.87 -19.92 16.95
C GLU A 290 13.14 -19.71 15.46
N LEU A 291 14.40 -19.54 15.07
CA LEU A 291 14.84 -19.47 13.68
C LEU A 291 16.18 -20.21 13.54
N ALA A 292 16.16 -21.33 12.83
CA ALA A 292 17.31 -22.16 12.53
C ALA A 292 17.76 -21.94 11.07
N LEU A 293 19.03 -21.58 10.91
CA LEU A 293 19.73 -21.45 9.64
C LEU A 293 20.78 -22.56 9.58
N LYS A 294 20.64 -23.50 8.64
CA LYS A 294 21.60 -24.60 8.47
C LYS A 294 22.30 -24.46 7.12
N ILE A 295 23.62 -24.35 7.15
CA ILE A 295 24.48 -24.39 5.98
C ILE A 295 25.08 -25.79 5.92
N ASN A 296 24.75 -26.53 4.87
CA ASN A 296 25.22 -27.89 4.65
C ASN A 296 26.59 -27.90 3.93
N ASN A 297 27.22 -29.09 3.86
CA ASN A 297 28.53 -29.25 3.21
C ASN A 297 28.54 -28.89 1.72
N ASP A 298 27.40 -29.04 1.05
CA ASP A 298 27.17 -28.63 -0.34
C ASP A 298 26.90 -27.12 -0.47
N LYS A 299 27.06 -26.35 0.61
CA LYS A 299 26.80 -24.90 0.72
C LYS A 299 25.33 -24.53 0.54
N THR A 300 24.42 -25.49 0.67
CA THR A 300 22.98 -25.21 0.62
C THR A 300 22.52 -24.64 1.96
N LEU A 301 21.64 -23.64 1.90
CA LEU A 301 21.06 -22.99 3.07
C LEU A 301 19.63 -23.49 3.27
N SER A 302 19.34 -24.08 4.44
CA SER A 302 17.98 -24.34 4.89
C SER A 302 17.60 -23.40 6.02
N VAL A 303 16.45 -22.75 5.90
CA VAL A 303 15.89 -21.82 6.88
C VAL A 303 14.57 -22.38 7.38
N ASN A 304 14.51 -22.66 8.69
CA ASN A 304 13.29 -23.10 9.37
C ASN A 304 13.03 -22.21 10.58
N GLY A 305 11.81 -21.74 10.79
CA GLY A 305 11.53 -20.92 11.96
C GLY A 305 10.09 -20.49 12.09
N SER A 306 9.76 -19.96 13.25
CA SER A 306 8.45 -19.39 13.56
C SER A 306 8.56 -18.05 14.30
N GLY A 307 7.59 -17.19 14.07
CA GLY A 307 7.58 -15.86 14.65
C GLY A 307 6.27 -15.12 14.47
N THR A 308 6.29 -13.84 14.81
CA THR A 308 5.16 -12.91 14.69
C THR A 308 5.66 -11.57 14.18
N TYR A 309 4.78 -10.82 13.52
CA TYR A 309 5.05 -9.45 13.10
C TYR A 309 3.88 -8.53 13.43
N THR A 310 4.20 -7.35 13.96
CA THR A 310 3.22 -6.28 14.18
C THR A 310 3.76 -4.94 13.69
N LEU A 311 2.88 -4.16 13.07
CA LEU A 311 3.07 -2.75 12.74
C LEU A 311 1.88 -1.97 13.33
N ASP A 312 2.16 -0.92 14.12
CA ASP A 312 1.10 -0.12 14.76
C ASP A 312 0.62 1.02 13.87
N HIS A 313 1.50 1.73 13.17
CA HIS A 313 1.11 2.74 12.19
C HIS A 313 2.25 2.99 11.20
N LEU A 314 1.91 3.05 9.92
CA LEU A 314 2.76 3.56 8.85
C LEU A 314 2.00 4.67 8.15
N ALA A 315 2.65 5.81 7.94
CA ALA A 315 2.14 6.87 7.08
C ALA A 315 3.23 7.34 6.12
N VAL A 316 2.81 7.68 4.91
CA VAL A 316 3.65 8.25 3.87
C VAL A 316 2.99 9.53 3.39
N ASN A 317 3.64 10.65 3.66
CA ASN A 317 3.13 11.99 3.40
C ASN A 317 4.12 12.77 2.54
N ASN A 318 3.67 13.91 2.01
CA ASN A 318 4.57 14.86 1.40
C ASN A 318 5.39 15.53 2.52
N ASN A 319 6.70 15.66 2.32
CA ASN A 319 7.61 16.26 3.30
C ASN A 319 7.38 17.78 3.47
N GLU A 320 7.07 18.48 2.37
CA GLU A 320 6.81 19.92 2.38
C GLU A 320 5.41 20.23 2.92
N ASN A 321 4.41 19.43 2.55
CA ASN A 321 3.05 19.54 3.06
C ASN A 321 2.56 18.22 3.68
N LYS A 322 2.70 18.11 5.01
CA LYS A 322 2.31 16.89 5.75
C LYS A 322 0.81 16.58 5.71
N GLN A 323 -0.04 17.51 5.26
CA GLN A 323 -1.48 17.29 5.08
C GLN A 323 -1.80 16.51 3.79
N LEU A 324 -0.83 16.39 2.87
CA LEU A 324 -0.96 15.53 1.69
C LEU A 324 -0.50 14.10 2.04
N LEU A 325 -1.46 13.22 2.30
CA LEU A 325 -1.23 11.84 2.72
C LEU A 325 -1.33 10.90 1.50
N LEU A 326 -0.20 10.34 1.07
CA LEU A 326 -0.18 9.35 -0.01
C LEU A 326 -0.79 8.03 0.43
N THR A 327 -0.40 7.53 1.61
CA THR A 327 -0.99 6.32 2.19
C THR A 327 -0.78 6.24 3.69
N SER A 328 -1.72 5.58 4.39
CA SER A 328 -1.67 5.29 5.81
C SER A 328 -2.19 3.88 6.10
N VAL A 329 -1.53 3.16 7.00
CA VAL A 329 -1.91 1.83 7.50
C VAL A 329 -1.85 1.84 9.02
N ARG A 330 -2.97 1.63 9.74
CA ARG A 330 -3.04 1.70 11.22
C ARG A 330 -2.86 0.38 11.96
N LYS A 331 -2.73 -0.74 11.27
CA LYS A 331 -2.27 -1.98 11.89
C LYS A 331 -1.90 -2.99 10.82
N ILE A 332 -0.78 -3.68 10.99
CA ILE A 332 -0.53 -4.96 10.32
C ILE A 332 -0.24 -5.98 11.41
N LEU A 333 -0.92 -7.12 11.36
CA LEU A 333 -0.77 -8.21 12.33
C LEU A 333 -0.62 -9.54 11.58
N LEU A 334 0.53 -10.18 11.78
CA LEU A 334 0.80 -11.56 11.39
C LEU A 334 1.01 -12.35 12.69
N PRO A 335 -0.05 -12.98 13.24
CA PRO A 335 0.01 -13.70 14.51
C PRO A 335 0.92 -14.92 14.46
N THR A 336 1.16 -15.45 13.26
CA THR A 336 2.04 -16.59 13.04
C THR A 336 2.67 -16.46 11.68
N ILE A 337 4.00 -16.50 11.67
CA ILE A 337 4.85 -16.57 10.50
C ILE A 337 5.61 -17.87 10.64
N THR A 338 5.59 -18.70 9.62
CA THR A 338 6.43 -19.90 9.56
C THR A 338 7.21 -19.89 8.27
N ILE A 339 8.50 -20.20 8.36
CA ILE A 339 9.35 -20.40 7.20
C ILE A 339 9.90 -21.82 7.31
N GLU A 340 9.79 -22.59 6.23
CA GLU A 340 10.31 -23.95 6.17
C GLU A 340 10.97 -24.17 4.82
N THR A 341 12.17 -24.72 4.82
CA THR A 341 12.87 -25.07 3.58
C THR A 341 12.68 -26.54 3.28
N THR A 342 12.05 -26.83 2.14
CA THR A 342 11.94 -28.20 1.59
C THR A 342 12.84 -28.30 0.36
N GLY A 343 13.78 -29.25 0.37
CA GLY A 343 14.84 -29.30 -0.64
C GLY A 343 15.71 -28.03 -0.61
N PHE A 344 15.59 -27.19 -1.64
CA PHE A 344 16.35 -25.94 -1.80
C PHE A 344 15.50 -24.67 -1.81
N SER A 345 14.19 -24.77 -1.55
CA SER A 345 13.28 -23.62 -1.65
C SER A 345 12.63 -23.33 -0.30
N PRO A 346 12.85 -22.14 0.30
CA PRO A 346 12.12 -21.71 1.47
C PRO A 346 10.67 -21.38 1.08
N THR A 347 9.74 -21.87 1.88
CA THR A 347 8.32 -21.57 1.80
C THR A 347 7.89 -20.83 3.07
N LEU A 348 7.33 -19.65 2.87
CA LEU A 348 6.68 -18.83 3.88
C LEU A 348 5.22 -19.23 4.00
N THR A 349 4.76 -19.59 5.19
CA THR A 349 3.34 -19.85 5.47
C THR A 349 2.83 -18.86 6.52
N LEU A 350 1.76 -18.14 6.17
CA LEU A 350 1.05 -17.15 6.98
C LEU A 350 -0.42 -17.58 7.10
N PRO A 351 -0.82 -18.23 8.21
CA PRO A 351 -2.21 -18.66 8.40
C PRO A 351 -3.22 -17.51 8.35
N SER A 352 -2.82 -16.31 8.80
CA SER A 352 -3.63 -15.10 8.73
C SER A 352 -2.73 -13.86 8.63
N VAL A 353 -3.08 -12.96 7.72
CA VAL A 353 -2.55 -11.59 7.63
C VAL A 353 -3.71 -10.63 7.81
N LEU A 354 -3.63 -9.77 8.81
CA LEU A 354 -4.66 -8.76 9.10
C LEU A 354 -4.07 -7.37 8.90
N ILE A 355 -4.71 -6.56 8.07
CA ILE A 355 -4.38 -5.15 7.85
C ILE A 355 -5.60 -4.33 8.23
N ASN A 356 -5.46 -3.40 9.17
CA ASN A 356 -6.56 -2.55 9.62
C ASN A 356 -6.35 -1.12 9.12
N LYS A 357 -7.41 -0.55 8.54
CA LYS A 357 -7.49 0.81 8.01
C LYS A 357 -6.34 1.13 7.07
N LEU A 358 -6.53 0.80 5.81
CA LEU A 358 -5.77 1.32 4.69
C LEU A 358 -6.48 2.57 4.16
N ILE A 359 -5.72 3.66 4.02
CA ILE A 359 -6.15 4.87 3.32
C ILE A 359 -5.11 5.13 2.23
N VAL A 360 -5.57 5.48 1.03
CA VAL A 360 -4.73 5.89 -0.09
C VAL A 360 -5.25 7.23 -0.61
N SER A 361 -4.32 8.15 -0.88
CA SER A 361 -4.58 9.48 -1.41
C SER A 361 -5.63 10.28 -0.64
N ASP A 362 -5.19 11.02 0.36
CA ASP A 362 -6.03 11.85 1.22
C ASP A 362 -5.43 13.27 1.32
N ASP A 363 -6.14 14.26 0.79
CA ASP A 363 -5.79 15.66 0.95
C ASP A 363 -6.54 16.27 2.13
N LEU A 364 -5.88 16.28 3.29
CA LEU A 364 -6.44 16.79 4.53
C LEU A 364 -6.59 18.33 4.54
N THR A 365 -6.25 19.02 3.45
CA THR A 365 -6.54 20.45 3.27
C THR A 365 -7.92 20.71 2.67
N THR A 366 -8.58 19.68 2.13
CA THR A 366 -9.89 19.74 1.50
C THR A 366 -10.94 18.98 2.31
N GLU A 367 -12.23 19.17 1.99
CA GLU A 367 -13.32 18.36 2.56
C GLU A 367 -13.59 17.06 1.77
N LEU A 368 -12.83 16.81 0.69
CA LEU A 368 -13.02 15.64 -0.16
C LEU A 368 -12.54 14.37 0.56
N PRO A 369 -13.26 13.24 0.43
CA PRO A 369 -12.83 11.97 0.99
C PRO A 369 -11.61 11.40 0.24
N PRO A 370 -10.84 10.49 0.87
CA PRO A 370 -9.74 9.81 0.21
C PRO A 370 -10.23 8.93 -0.95
N ILE A 371 -9.38 8.68 -1.95
CA ILE A 371 -9.80 7.89 -3.12
C ILE A 371 -10.14 6.43 -2.77
N LEU A 372 -9.43 5.87 -1.78
CA LEU A 372 -9.61 4.49 -1.34
C LEU A 372 -9.46 4.41 0.17
N ARG A 373 -10.47 3.80 0.81
CA ARG A 373 -10.44 3.38 2.20
C ARG A 373 -10.82 1.90 2.30
N ILE A 374 -10.07 1.14 3.09
CA ILE A 374 -10.42 -0.24 3.46
C ILE A 374 -10.26 -0.37 4.97
N ASP A 375 -11.35 -0.59 5.70
CA ASP A 375 -11.30 -0.69 7.16
C ASP A 375 -10.60 -1.97 7.63
N GLN A 376 -10.75 -3.06 6.89
CA GLN A 376 -10.07 -4.32 7.17
C GLN A 376 -9.72 -5.10 5.89
N THR A 377 -8.48 -5.56 5.78
CA THR A 377 -8.07 -6.56 4.78
C THR A 377 -7.59 -7.81 5.53
N LYS A 378 -8.13 -8.97 5.14
CA LYS A 378 -7.72 -10.26 5.69
C LYS A 378 -7.27 -11.18 4.56
N PHE A 379 -6.04 -11.67 4.67
CA PHE A 379 -5.59 -12.83 3.90
C PHE A 379 -5.61 -14.05 4.81
N SER A 380 -6.14 -15.18 4.33
CA SER A 380 -6.13 -16.46 5.05
C SER A 380 -5.29 -17.49 4.30
N ALA A 381 -4.53 -18.28 5.06
CA ALA A 381 -3.70 -19.38 4.56
C ALA A 381 -2.81 -19.00 3.36
N VAL A 382 -2.01 -17.94 3.51
CA VAL A 382 -1.03 -17.54 2.48
C VAL A 382 0.16 -18.49 2.55
N LYS A 383 0.56 -19.06 1.41
CA LYS A 383 1.83 -19.78 1.23
C LYS A 383 2.59 -19.15 0.09
N ALA A 384 3.83 -18.75 0.31
CA ALA A 384 4.66 -18.10 -0.69
C ALA A 384 6.06 -18.73 -0.74
N SER A 385 6.59 -18.92 -1.95
CA SER A 385 7.93 -19.41 -2.22
C SER A 385 8.48 -18.69 -3.46
N LYS A 386 9.69 -19.03 -3.89
CA LYS A 386 10.30 -18.45 -5.09
C LYS A 386 9.45 -18.62 -6.37
N LEU A 387 8.71 -19.73 -6.47
CA LEU A 387 8.00 -20.12 -7.70
C LEU A 387 6.48 -20.19 -7.54
N ASN A 388 5.95 -19.96 -6.35
CA ASN A 388 4.53 -20.16 -6.06
C ASN A 388 4.06 -19.17 -4.98
N THR A 389 2.91 -18.53 -5.18
CA THR A 389 2.07 -17.98 -4.12
C THR A 389 0.64 -18.52 -4.20
N GLU A 390 0.18 -19.07 -3.09
CA GLU A 390 -1.18 -19.55 -2.87
C GLU A 390 -1.82 -18.70 -1.76
N ILE A 391 -3.03 -18.20 -2.02
CA ILE A 391 -3.87 -17.49 -1.06
C ILE A 391 -5.21 -18.19 -1.06
N ASP A 392 -5.66 -18.70 0.09
CA ASP A 392 -6.97 -19.33 0.17
C ASP A 392 -8.07 -18.26 0.04
N THR A 393 -8.11 -17.30 0.97
CA THR A 393 -9.10 -16.22 0.92
C THR A 393 -8.47 -14.85 1.09
N LEU A 394 -8.94 -13.88 0.31
CA LEU A 394 -8.72 -12.45 0.48
C LEU A 394 -10.07 -11.79 0.72
N THR A 395 -10.23 -11.12 1.86
CA THR A 395 -11.49 -10.45 2.20
C THR A 395 -11.24 -8.99 2.53
N PHE A 396 -12.06 -8.11 1.94
CA PHE A 396 -12.11 -6.68 2.28
C PHE A 396 -13.36 -6.37 3.11
N GLY A 397 -13.19 -5.63 4.20
CA GLY A 397 -14.27 -5.09 5.03
C GLY A 397 -14.23 -3.57 5.03
N GLY A 398 -15.40 -2.94 4.90
CA GLY A 398 -15.54 -1.48 4.82
C GLY A 398 -14.80 -0.85 3.63
N LEU A 399 -14.81 -1.52 2.46
CA LEU A 399 -14.23 -0.99 1.23
C LEU A 399 -15.04 0.24 0.76
N ALA A 400 -14.39 1.38 0.63
CA ALA A 400 -14.96 2.60 0.08
C ALA A 400 -14.04 3.17 -1.00
N ILE A 401 -14.61 3.50 -2.16
CA ILE A 401 -13.95 4.19 -3.26
C ILE A 401 -14.73 5.45 -3.53
N ASP A 402 -14.07 6.60 -3.47
CA ASP A 402 -14.68 7.89 -3.74
C ASP A 402 -13.89 8.57 -4.87
N THR A 403 -14.56 8.93 -5.94
CA THR A 403 -13.92 9.53 -7.13
C THR A 403 -14.64 10.82 -7.49
N TYR A 404 -13.88 11.92 -7.49
CA TYR A 404 -14.37 13.25 -7.88
C TYR A 404 -13.64 13.71 -9.13
N ILE A 405 -14.35 13.78 -10.25
CA ILE A 405 -13.82 14.25 -11.54
C ILE A 405 -14.23 15.71 -11.70
N ASN A 406 -13.26 16.60 -11.86
CA ASN A 406 -13.51 18.03 -12.02
C ASN A 406 -13.85 18.41 -13.49
N ALA A 407 -14.07 19.71 -13.74
CA ALA A 407 -14.39 20.21 -15.07
C ALA A 407 -13.30 19.97 -16.15
N THR A 408 -12.04 19.75 -15.74
CA THR A 408 -10.89 19.45 -16.62
C THR A 408 -10.67 17.96 -16.84
N LYS A 409 -11.57 17.09 -16.31
CA LYS A 409 -11.48 15.61 -16.36
C LYS A 409 -10.34 15.03 -15.54
N GLU A 410 -9.90 15.75 -14.52
CA GLU A 410 -8.90 15.27 -13.56
C GLU A 410 -9.60 14.74 -12.30
N ILE A 411 -9.00 13.72 -11.67
CA ILE A 411 -9.51 13.17 -10.41
C ILE A 411 -8.98 14.07 -9.27
N GLU A 412 -9.85 14.87 -8.68
CA GLU A 412 -9.51 15.93 -7.74
C GLU A 412 -8.95 15.40 -6.41
N ASN A 413 -9.51 14.30 -5.91
CA ASN A 413 -9.06 13.64 -4.67
C ASN A 413 -7.95 12.59 -4.90
N LEU A 414 -7.34 12.56 -6.09
CA LEU A 414 -6.15 11.77 -6.38
C LEU A 414 -4.90 12.66 -6.33
N LEU A 415 -4.07 12.46 -5.31
CA LEU A 415 -2.79 13.15 -5.17
C LEU A 415 -1.82 12.73 -6.29
N PRO A 416 -1.35 13.66 -7.14
CA PRO A 416 -0.38 13.34 -8.17
C PRO A 416 0.95 12.85 -7.56
N LEU A 417 1.47 11.72 -8.06
CA LEU A 417 2.76 11.17 -7.60
C LEU A 417 3.93 12.14 -7.81
N GLN A 418 3.80 13.08 -8.76
CA GLN A 418 4.78 14.12 -9.03
C GLN A 418 5.00 15.06 -7.85
N LEU A 419 4.01 15.23 -6.95
CA LEU A 419 4.19 16.01 -5.73
C LEU A 419 5.21 15.36 -4.77
N PHE A 420 5.38 14.03 -4.86
CA PHE A 420 6.22 13.23 -3.97
C PHE A 420 7.60 12.93 -4.55
N ILE A 421 7.77 13.10 -5.87
CA ILE A 421 9.02 12.85 -6.57
C ILE A 421 9.67 14.20 -6.89
N ALA A 422 10.94 14.39 -6.52
CA ALA A 422 11.67 15.59 -6.92
C ALA A 422 11.78 15.65 -8.45
N SER A 423 11.09 16.61 -9.08
CA SER A 423 11.27 16.91 -10.50
C SER A 423 12.65 17.54 -10.70
N ASN A 424 13.62 16.73 -11.12
CA ASN A 424 14.89 17.24 -11.64
C ASN A 424 14.76 17.85 -13.05
N ASN A 425 13.60 18.39 -13.42
CA ASN A 425 13.39 19.14 -14.66
C ASN A 425 12.40 20.29 -14.45
N ALA A 426 12.80 21.30 -13.69
CA ALA A 426 12.11 22.58 -13.57
C ALA A 426 12.43 23.56 -14.72
N THR A 427 12.73 23.06 -15.93
CA THR A 427 12.95 23.89 -17.13
C THR A 427 12.16 23.48 -18.37
N ASP A 428 11.35 22.42 -18.33
CA ASP A 428 10.52 22.00 -19.49
C ASP A 428 9.00 22.00 -19.22
N ALA A 429 8.55 22.61 -18.12
CA ALA A 429 7.13 22.73 -17.78
C ALA A 429 6.34 23.73 -18.66
N ASN A 430 6.87 24.14 -19.82
CA ASN A 430 6.21 25.09 -20.72
C ASN A 430 6.33 24.73 -22.21
N LYS A 431 6.33 23.43 -22.55
CA LYS A 431 6.09 22.99 -23.93
C LYS A 431 5.16 21.79 -24.00
N HIS A 432 4.00 22.04 -24.61
CA HIS A 432 2.97 21.11 -25.10
C HIS A 432 1.96 20.56 -24.10
N ILE A 433 0.99 21.42 -23.72
CA ILE A 433 -0.41 21.01 -23.78
C ILE A 433 -0.85 21.26 -25.23
N SER A 434 -0.81 20.22 -26.07
CA SER A 434 -1.40 20.26 -27.40
C SER A 434 -2.47 19.18 -27.46
N ASN A 435 -3.70 19.63 -27.65
CA ASN A 435 -4.89 18.83 -27.90
C ASN A 435 -4.72 18.00 -29.17
N ASN A 436 -4.34 16.73 -29.03
CA ASN A 436 -4.78 15.63 -29.89
C ASN A 436 -4.32 14.29 -29.28
N PRO A 437 -5.19 13.27 -29.10
CA PRO A 437 -4.71 11.92 -28.84
C PRO A 437 -4.24 11.31 -30.17
N SER A 438 -3.13 11.82 -30.68
CA SER A 438 -2.36 11.15 -31.72
C SER A 438 -1.68 9.96 -31.06
N ILE A 439 -2.20 8.77 -31.33
CA ILE A 439 -1.57 7.49 -30.98
C ILE A 439 -0.07 7.59 -31.33
N PRO A 440 0.86 7.40 -30.38
CA PRO A 440 2.27 7.37 -30.71
C PRO A 440 2.53 6.10 -31.53
N ASN A 441 2.58 6.24 -32.86
CA ASN A 441 3.29 5.30 -33.73
C ASN A 441 4.80 5.44 -33.46
N THR A 442 5.20 5.02 -32.27
CA THR A 442 6.56 4.55 -32.04
C THR A 442 6.57 3.11 -32.45
N ASN A 443 7.26 2.83 -33.56
CA ASN A 443 7.70 1.50 -33.91
C ASN A 443 8.46 0.93 -32.70
N VAL A 444 7.73 0.20 -31.86
CA VAL A 444 8.31 -0.84 -31.02
C VAL A 444 8.95 -1.77 -32.04
N SER A 445 10.28 -1.70 -32.14
CA SER A 445 11.02 -2.76 -32.83
C SER A 445 10.50 -4.07 -32.28
N ASN A 446 9.86 -4.85 -33.15
CA ASN A 446 9.53 -6.24 -32.93
C ASN A 446 10.83 -6.98 -32.61
N SER A 447 11.25 -6.90 -31.35
CA SER A 447 11.88 -8.02 -30.70
C SER A 447 10.75 -9.02 -30.51
N THR A 448 10.68 -9.98 -31.42
CA THR A 448 10.00 -11.26 -31.20
C THR A 448 10.73 -12.02 -30.10
N THR A 449 10.77 -11.47 -28.89
CA THR A 449 10.83 -12.29 -27.69
C THR A 449 9.39 -12.68 -27.41
N SER A 450 9.05 -13.91 -27.80
CA SER A 450 7.91 -14.64 -27.23
C SER A 450 7.79 -14.28 -25.75
N PRO A 451 6.58 -13.99 -25.21
CA PRO A 451 6.44 -13.77 -23.78
C PRO A 451 7.06 -14.99 -23.08
N ALA A 452 8.15 -14.78 -22.35
CA ALA A 452 8.71 -15.81 -21.50
C ALA A 452 7.58 -16.15 -20.53
N THR A 453 6.99 -17.34 -20.67
CA THR A 453 6.06 -17.89 -19.70
C THR A 453 6.78 -17.87 -18.36
N SER A 454 6.40 -16.93 -17.49
CA SER A 454 6.91 -16.93 -16.13
C SER A 454 6.43 -18.23 -15.49
N ASP A 455 7.37 -19.13 -15.14
CA ASP A 455 7.07 -20.39 -14.45
C ASP A 455 6.44 -20.18 -13.05
N TYR A 456 6.25 -18.93 -12.63
CA TYR A 456 5.67 -18.58 -11.34
C TYR A 456 4.18 -18.92 -11.27
N GLN A 457 3.79 -19.66 -10.23
CA GLN A 457 2.42 -20.04 -9.95
C GLN A 457 1.77 -19.07 -8.97
N PHE A 458 0.59 -18.57 -9.33
CA PHE A 458 -0.25 -17.74 -8.49
C PHE A 458 -1.64 -18.38 -8.39
N ILE A 459 -2.08 -18.65 -7.17
CA ILE A 459 -3.37 -19.24 -6.84
C ILE A 459 -4.09 -18.35 -5.84
N LEU A 460 -5.34 -18.00 -6.14
CA LEU A 460 -6.27 -17.34 -5.22
C LEU A 460 -7.60 -18.09 -5.26
N ASN A 461 -7.99 -18.77 -4.18
CA ASN A 461 -9.24 -19.55 -4.19
C ASN A 461 -10.46 -18.64 -4.15
N GLN A 462 -10.43 -17.58 -3.35
CA GLN A 462 -11.54 -16.63 -3.25
C GLN A 462 -11.09 -15.22 -2.87
N LEU A 463 -11.61 -14.22 -3.58
CA LEU A 463 -11.66 -12.82 -3.19
C LEU A 463 -13.11 -12.45 -2.86
N SER A 464 -13.34 -11.78 -1.74
CA SER A 464 -14.68 -11.34 -1.35
C SER A 464 -14.69 -10.03 -0.58
N VAL A 465 -15.89 -9.48 -0.38
CA VAL A 465 -16.14 -8.35 0.52
C VAL A 465 -17.04 -8.82 1.67
N SER A 466 -16.70 -8.51 2.92
CA SER A 466 -17.45 -8.94 4.12
C SER A 466 -18.61 -8.03 4.52
N ASP A 467 -18.51 -6.74 4.17
CA ASP A 467 -19.49 -5.69 4.49
C ASP A 467 -19.81 -4.93 3.19
N PRO A 468 -20.99 -4.32 3.02
CA PRO A 468 -21.31 -3.62 1.79
C PRO A 468 -20.23 -2.59 1.40
N ALA A 469 -19.64 -2.75 0.21
CA ALA A 469 -18.66 -1.79 -0.29
C ALA A 469 -19.37 -0.59 -0.90
N THR A 470 -18.81 0.62 -0.73
CA THR A 470 -19.39 1.83 -1.29
C THR A 470 -18.52 2.39 -2.40
N ILE A 471 -19.10 2.68 -3.56
CA ILE A 471 -18.41 3.38 -4.64
C ILE A 471 -19.20 4.66 -4.92
N ASN A 472 -18.56 5.81 -4.79
CA ASN A 472 -19.17 7.11 -5.04
C ASN A 472 -18.41 7.77 -6.20
N LEU A 473 -19.15 8.18 -7.22
CA LEU A 473 -18.62 8.84 -8.40
C LEU A 473 -19.35 10.17 -8.59
N VAL A 474 -18.58 11.25 -8.64
CA VAL A 474 -19.05 12.58 -9.01
C VAL A 474 -18.24 13.02 -10.22
N ASP A 475 -18.91 13.33 -11.33
CA ASP A 475 -18.30 13.83 -12.56
C ASP A 475 -18.87 15.20 -12.92
N ALA A 476 -18.09 16.23 -12.60
CA ALA A 476 -18.38 17.63 -12.89
C ALA A 476 -17.88 18.07 -14.29
N SER A 477 -17.31 17.15 -15.09
CA SER A 477 -16.85 17.43 -16.47
C SER A 477 -17.98 17.46 -17.50
N ILE A 478 -19.16 16.97 -17.13
CA ILE A 478 -20.37 16.93 -17.93
C ILE A 478 -21.50 17.70 -17.23
N LYS A 479 -22.45 18.24 -18.01
CA LYS A 479 -23.58 19.01 -17.49
C LYS A 479 -24.92 18.37 -17.88
N PRO A 480 -25.89 18.25 -16.95
CA PRO A 480 -25.74 18.45 -15.50
C PRO A 480 -24.68 17.50 -14.90
N PHE A 481 -24.14 17.85 -13.73
CA PHE A 481 -23.13 17.02 -13.07
C PHE A 481 -23.67 15.62 -12.85
N TYR A 482 -22.87 14.62 -13.20
CA TYR A 482 -23.23 13.23 -12.99
C TYR A 482 -22.81 12.80 -11.60
N GLN A 483 -23.76 12.28 -10.83
CA GLN A 483 -23.47 11.72 -9.51
C GLN A 483 -24.10 10.35 -9.40
N ARG A 484 -23.31 9.40 -8.91
CA ARG A 484 -23.73 8.01 -8.79
C ARG A 484 -23.11 7.38 -7.56
N LYS A 485 -23.97 6.79 -6.72
CA LYS A 485 -23.53 5.98 -5.58
C LYS A 485 -23.88 4.52 -5.83
N TYR A 486 -22.94 3.62 -5.60
CA TYR A 486 -23.13 2.18 -5.60
C TYR A 486 -22.88 1.63 -4.20
N THR A 487 -23.70 0.69 -3.80
CA THR A 487 -23.48 -0.17 -2.63
C THR A 487 -23.40 -1.60 -3.13
N ILE A 488 -22.25 -2.24 -2.98
CA ILE A 488 -21.99 -3.61 -3.40
C ILE A 488 -22.23 -4.51 -2.20
N ASP A 489 -23.40 -5.14 -2.14
CA ASP A 489 -23.79 -6.02 -1.03
C ASP A 489 -23.13 -7.40 -1.12
N LYS A 490 -22.82 -7.84 -2.34
CA LYS A 490 -22.11 -9.09 -2.61
C LYS A 490 -21.03 -8.86 -3.66
N PHE A 491 -19.82 -9.30 -3.37
CA PHE A 491 -18.73 -9.43 -4.33
C PHE A 491 -17.96 -10.70 -4.00
N GLU A 492 -17.89 -11.63 -4.95
CA GLU A 492 -17.14 -12.88 -4.84
C GLU A 492 -16.45 -13.18 -6.17
N LEU A 493 -15.14 -13.39 -6.15
CA LEU A 493 -14.33 -13.72 -7.32
C LEU A 493 -13.45 -14.92 -7.00
N GLY A 494 -13.48 -15.97 -7.81
CA GLY A 494 -12.56 -17.10 -7.67
C GLY A 494 -13.13 -18.41 -8.25
N PRO A 495 -12.29 -19.46 -8.30
CA PRO A 495 -10.85 -19.47 -8.07
C PRO A 495 -10.04 -18.92 -9.26
N ILE A 496 -8.87 -18.35 -8.99
CA ILE A 496 -7.91 -17.85 -10.00
C ILE A 496 -6.62 -18.67 -9.89
N ASN A 497 -6.19 -19.31 -10.98
CA ASN A 497 -4.90 -20.00 -11.06
C ASN A 497 -4.26 -19.78 -12.44
N ASN A 498 -3.14 -19.08 -12.48
CA ASN A 498 -2.47 -18.74 -13.75
C ASN A 498 -1.81 -19.95 -14.45
N HIS A 499 -1.70 -21.10 -13.80
CA HIS A 499 -1.22 -22.36 -14.40
C HIS A 499 -2.35 -23.27 -14.92
N LEU A 500 -3.62 -22.93 -14.65
CA LEU A 500 -4.77 -23.67 -15.16
C LEU A 500 -5.51 -22.81 -16.20
N PRO A 501 -5.04 -22.77 -17.46
CA PRO A 501 -5.58 -21.88 -18.49
C PRO A 501 -7.08 -22.03 -18.73
N HIS A 502 -7.60 -23.25 -18.57
CA HIS A 502 -9.01 -23.57 -18.80
C HIS A 502 -9.86 -23.60 -17.50
N GLN A 503 -9.30 -23.18 -16.36
CA GLN A 503 -10.08 -23.09 -15.13
C GLN A 503 -11.09 -21.96 -15.24
N GLU A 504 -12.34 -22.27 -14.91
CA GLU A 504 -13.40 -21.29 -14.80
C GLU A 504 -13.29 -20.51 -13.49
N THR A 505 -13.21 -19.18 -13.61
CA THR A 505 -13.30 -18.23 -12.51
C THR A 505 -14.68 -17.60 -12.51
N THR A 506 -15.42 -17.79 -11.41
CA THR A 506 -16.74 -17.16 -11.25
C THR A 506 -16.56 -15.80 -10.58
N LEU A 507 -17.24 -14.78 -11.09
CA LEU A 507 -17.46 -13.50 -10.44
C LEU A 507 -18.95 -13.36 -10.16
N SER A 508 -19.33 -13.06 -8.93
CA SER A 508 -20.70 -12.72 -8.54
C SER A 508 -20.70 -11.35 -7.89
N ILE A 509 -21.44 -10.41 -8.46
CA ILE A 509 -21.58 -9.05 -7.95
C ILE A 509 -23.07 -8.70 -7.85
N ALA A 510 -23.50 -8.26 -6.68
CA ALA A 510 -24.86 -7.79 -6.46
C ALA A 510 -24.88 -6.58 -5.54
N GLY A 511 -25.86 -5.72 -5.74
CA GLY A 511 -25.99 -4.51 -4.96
C GLY A 511 -27.04 -3.55 -5.51
N GLN A 512 -26.94 -2.31 -5.06
CA GLN A 512 -27.84 -1.23 -5.41
C GLN A 512 -27.07 0.00 -5.89
N SER A 513 -27.70 0.77 -6.79
CA SER A 513 -27.24 2.10 -7.17
C SER A 513 -28.31 3.13 -6.78
N ASN A 514 -27.84 4.29 -6.32
CA ASN A 514 -28.69 5.34 -5.79
C ASN A 514 -29.66 4.80 -4.72
N LYS A 515 -30.98 4.82 -4.96
CA LYS A 515 -32.00 4.40 -3.97
C LYS A 515 -32.85 3.19 -4.36
N TYR A 516 -33.11 2.98 -5.64
CA TYR A 516 -34.05 1.95 -6.12
C TYR A 516 -33.47 1.04 -7.20
N GLU A 517 -32.37 1.44 -7.84
CA GLU A 517 -31.72 0.65 -8.86
C GLU A 517 -31.00 -0.52 -8.19
N ASN A 518 -31.17 -1.72 -8.72
CA ASN A 518 -30.53 -2.92 -8.21
C ASN A 518 -29.89 -3.70 -9.36
N PHE A 519 -28.79 -4.39 -9.06
CA PHE A 519 -28.10 -5.22 -10.02
C PHE A 519 -27.69 -6.55 -9.39
N ASN A 520 -27.71 -7.60 -10.20
CA ASN A 520 -27.19 -8.91 -9.87
C ASN A 520 -26.58 -9.51 -11.13
N LEU A 521 -25.26 -9.64 -11.15
CA LEU A 521 -24.48 -10.10 -12.28
C LEU A 521 -23.59 -11.27 -11.82
N THR A 522 -23.56 -12.31 -12.63
CA THR A 522 -22.65 -13.43 -12.49
C THR A 522 -21.88 -13.61 -13.80
N SER A 523 -20.57 -13.81 -13.73
CA SER A 523 -19.78 -14.15 -14.90
C SER A 523 -18.89 -15.36 -14.65
N VAL A 524 -18.63 -16.13 -15.72
CA VAL A 524 -17.71 -17.27 -15.71
C VAL A 524 -16.62 -16.99 -16.73
N ASN A 525 -15.35 -17.02 -16.29
CA ASN A 525 -14.24 -16.47 -17.03
C ASN A 525 -13.06 -17.46 -17.08
N GLN A 526 -12.43 -17.65 -18.23
CA GLN A 526 -11.19 -18.41 -18.40
C GLN A 526 -10.03 -17.45 -18.71
N PHE A 527 -9.56 -16.72 -17.69
CA PHE A 527 -8.63 -15.58 -17.85
C PHE A 527 -7.28 -15.93 -18.50
N PHE A 528 -6.80 -17.16 -18.34
CA PHE A 528 -5.46 -17.55 -18.76
C PHE A 528 -5.45 -18.48 -19.98
N ALA A 529 -6.62 -18.78 -20.57
CA ALA A 529 -6.69 -19.54 -21.81
C ALA A 529 -6.08 -18.71 -22.95
N LYS A 530 -5.39 -19.37 -23.90
CA LYS A 530 -4.84 -18.71 -25.09
C LYS A 530 -5.91 -17.97 -25.89
N LYS A 531 -7.13 -18.52 -25.90
CA LYS A 531 -8.36 -17.88 -26.37
C LYS A 531 -9.31 -17.84 -25.19
N PRO A 532 -9.40 -16.71 -24.48
CA PRO A 532 -10.24 -16.60 -23.30
C PRO A 532 -11.70 -16.84 -23.63
N LYS A 533 -12.40 -17.50 -22.71
CA LYS A 533 -13.86 -17.62 -22.73
C LYS A 533 -14.46 -16.84 -21.59
N TYR A 534 -15.53 -16.12 -21.87
CA TYR A 534 -16.26 -15.33 -20.88
C TYR A 534 -17.74 -15.59 -21.05
N SER A 535 -18.49 -15.70 -19.97
CA SER A 535 -19.94 -15.60 -19.99
C SER A 535 -20.39 -14.64 -18.93
N VAL A 536 -21.40 -13.82 -19.23
CA VAL A 536 -21.99 -12.85 -18.31
C VAL A 536 -23.49 -13.05 -18.35
N LYS A 537 -24.07 -13.26 -17.17
CA LYS A 537 -25.50 -13.38 -16.98
C LYS A 537 -25.94 -12.51 -15.83
N GLY A 538 -26.96 -11.70 -16.02
CA GLY A 538 -27.46 -10.88 -14.93
C GLY A 538 -28.52 -9.88 -15.36
N ASN A 539 -28.96 -9.10 -14.37
CA ASN A 539 -29.89 -8.03 -14.58
C ASN A 539 -29.47 -6.75 -13.85
N ILE A 540 -29.89 -5.63 -14.41
CA ILE A 540 -29.86 -4.31 -13.79
C ILE A 540 -31.26 -3.75 -13.94
N ASN A 541 -31.93 -3.50 -12.83
CA ASN A 541 -33.32 -3.07 -12.80
C ASN A 541 -33.42 -1.62 -12.35
N GLU A 542 -34.46 -0.96 -12.86
CA GLU A 542 -34.88 0.37 -12.46
C GLU A 542 -33.91 1.51 -12.78
N ILE A 543 -32.99 1.34 -13.74
CA ILE A 543 -32.03 2.38 -14.15
C ILE A 543 -32.78 3.65 -14.52
N ASP A 544 -32.50 4.76 -13.84
CA ASP A 544 -33.07 6.05 -14.19
C ASP A 544 -32.39 6.59 -15.45
N LEU A 545 -33.14 6.72 -16.54
CA LEU A 545 -32.58 7.19 -17.81
C LEU A 545 -32.25 8.68 -17.80
N THR A 546 -32.84 9.44 -16.86
CA THR A 546 -32.49 10.86 -16.69
C THR A 546 -31.08 11.02 -16.09
N ASP A 547 -30.65 10.09 -15.22
CA ASP A 547 -29.31 10.08 -14.61
C ASP A 547 -28.20 9.81 -15.65
N VAL A 548 -28.46 8.99 -16.68
CA VAL A 548 -27.48 8.66 -17.72
C VAL A 548 -27.52 9.59 -18.93
N SER A 549 -28.57 10.39 -19.06
CA SER A 549 -28.77 11.38 -20.13
C SER A 549 -27.52 12.22 -20.44
N PRO A 550 -26.76 12.76 -19.46
CA PRO A 550 -25.56 13.55 -19.71
C PRO A 550 -24.47 12.85 -20.54
N TYR A 551 -24.38 11.52 -20.47
CA TYR A 551 -23.39 10.75 -21.25
C TYR A 551 -23.89 10.36 -22.64
N VAL A 552 -25.20 10.20 -22.82
CA VAL A 552 -25.78 9.69 -24.08
C VAL A 552 -26.35 10.79 -24.98
N SER A 553 -26.67 11.97 -24.43
CA SER A 553 -27.33 13.06 -25.14
C SER A 553 -26.55 13.54 -26.38
N SER A 554 -25.22 13.58 -26.28
CA SER A 554 -24.35 13.99 -27.39
C SER A 554 -24.38 13.03 -28.58
N ALA A 555 -24.58 11.74 -28.32
CA ALA A 555 -24.69 10.68 -29.33
C ALA A 555 -26.11 10.63 -29.91
N LEU A 556 -27.14 10.72 -29.05
CA LEU A 556 -28.55 10.70 -29.45
C LEU A 556 -29.02 12.02 -30.07
N LYS A 557 -28.24 13.11 -29.92
CA LYS A 557 -28.60 14.48 -30.28
C LYS A 557 -29.89 14.99 -29.60
N HIS A 558 -30.32 14.30 -28.55
CA HIS A 558 -31.51 14.59 -27.76
C HIS A 558 -31.23 14.26 -26.29
N GLU A 559 -31.76 15.07 -25.38
CA GLU A 559 -31.74 14.75 -23.95
C GLU A 559 -32.92 13.83 -23.61
N ILE A 560 -32.67 12.86 -22.73
CA ILE A 560 -33.74 12.01 -22.20
C ILE A 560 -34.51 12.81 -21.15
N LYS A 561 -35.80 12.99 -21.38
CA LYS A 561 -36.73 13.71 -20.50
C LYS A 561 -37.33 12.80 -19.44
N SER A 562 -37.54 11.52 -19.73
CA SER A 562 -38.00 10.55 -18.76
C SER A 562 -37.64 9.15 -19.21
N GLY A 563 -37.65 8.21 -18.26
CA GLY A 563 -37.68 6.79 -18.57
C GLY A 563 -36.97 5.97 -17.52
N GLN A 564 -37.32 4.69 -17.49
CA GLN A 564 -36.69 3.70 -16.62
C GLN A 564 -36.30 2.47 -17.43
N LEU A 565 -35.07 1.99 -17.29
CA LEU A 565 -34.56 0.82 -18.00
C LEU A 565 -34.36 -0.37 -17.06
N ASN A 566 -34.93 -1.52 -17.44
CA ASN A 566 -34.45 -2.83 -16.97
C ASN A 566 -33.65 -3.48 -18.10
N LEU A 567 -32.45 -3.94 -17.75
CA LEU A 567 -31.53 -4.63 -18.63
C LEU A 567 -31.36 -6.06 -18.11
N THR A 568 -31.57 -7.05 -18.97
CA THR A 568 -31.12 -8.43 -18.73
C THR A 568 -30.10 -8.79 -19.80
N ILE A 569 -28.96 -9.32 -19.37
CA ILE A 569 -27.87 -9.74 -20.26
C ILE A 569 -27.61 -11.23 -20.06
N ASP A 570 -27.50 -11.97 -21.16
CA ASP A 570 -27.03 -13.35 -21.20
C ASP A 570 -26.13 -13.49 -22.44
N THR A 571 -24.83 -13.26 -22.24
CA THR A 571 -23.84 -13.21 -23.32
C THR A 571 -22.65 -14.08 -23.00
N GLN A 572 -22.03 -14.62 -24.04
CA GLN A 572 -20.80 -15.38 -23.97
C GLN A 572 -19.85 -14.97 -25.11
N ILE A 573 -18.57 -15.04 -24.83
CA ILE A 573 -17.48 -14.86 -25.78
C ILE A 573 -16.71 -16.18 -25.80
N ASP A 574 -16.57 -16.76 -26.99
CA ASP A 574 -15.76 -17.95 -27.24
C ASP A 574 -14.88 -17.70 -28.48
N ASN A 575 -13.56 -17.73 -28.32
CA ASN A 575 -12.61 -17.49 -29.41
C ASN A 575 -12.81 -16.15 -30.15
N ASP A 576 -13.00 -15.06 -29.40
CA ASP A 576 -13.28 -13.71 -29.90
C ASP A 576 -14.65 -13.57 -30.59
N GLU A 577 -15.47 -14.63 -30.60
CA GLU A 577 -16.83 -14.61 -31.11
C GLU A 577 -17.82 -14.41 -29.96
N LEU A 578 -18.51 -13.27 -30.00
CA LEU A 578 -19.60 -12.91 -29.12
C LEU A 578 -20.88 -13.61 -29.58
N SER A 579 -21.64 -14.17 -28.65
CA SER A 579 -23.00 -14.67 -28.88
C SER A 579 -23.84 -14.45 -27.63
N GLY A 580 -25.11 -14.13 -27.79
CA GLY A 580 -26.01 -13.96 -26.66
C GLY A 580 -27.24 -13.14 -26.99
N ASN A 581 -28.00 -12.83 -25.95
CA ASN A 581 -29.17 -11.97 -26.03
C ASN A 581 -29.10 -10.89 -24.96
N THR A 582 -29.62 -9.72 -25.30
CA THR A 582 -29.83 -8.62 -24.36
C THR A 582 -31.28 -8.20 -24.43
N ASP A 583 -31.98 -8.29 -23.31
CA ASP A 583 -33.37 -7.86 -23.19
C ASP A 583 -33.42 -6.49 -22.51
N LEU A 584 -34.02 -5.53 -23.19
CA LEU A 584 -34.19 -4.16 -22.74
C LEU A 584 -35.68 -3.88 -22.56
N LEU A 585 -36.09 -3.59 -21.34
CA LEU A 585 -37.43 -3.09 -21.04
C LEU A 585 -37.33 -1.64 -20.60
N ILE A 586 -37.67 -0.74 -21.51
CA ILE A 586 -37.64 0.70 -21.29
C ILE A 586 -39.06 1.20 -21.05
N ARG A 587 -39.34 1.75 -19.88
CA ARG A 587 -40.66 2.27 -19.51
C ARG A 587 -40.72 3.78 -19.67
N HIS A 588 -41.77 4.27 -20.34
CA HIS A 588 -42.12 5.70 -20.42
C HIS A 588 -40.95 6.60 -20.84
N ILE A 589 -40.19 6.14 -21.84
CA ILE A 589 -39.12 6.94 -22.41
C ILE A 589 -39.67 8.10 -23.25
N GLU A 590 -39.19 9.29 -22.93
CA GLU A 590 -39.45 10.51 -23.69
C GLU A 590 -38.14 11.27 -23.88
N PHE A 591 -37.98 11.90 -25.05
CA PHE A 591 -36.90 12.85 -25.30
C PHE A 591 -37.44 14.28 -25.22
N ASP A 592 -36.57 15.23 -24.86
CA ASP A 592 -36.93 16.63 -24.97
C ASP A 592 -37.18 17.02 -26.43
N THR A 593 -38.11 17.94 -26.61
CA THR A 593 -38.58 18.46 -27.91
C THR A 593 -37.71 19.61 -28.44
N GLN A 594 -36.78 20.13 -27.65
CA GLN A 594 -35.86 21.16 -28.08
C GLN A 594 -34.74 20.56 -28.93
N ILE A 595 -34.88 20.70 -30.25
CA ILE A 595 -33.75 20.60 -31.16
C ILE A 595 -32.86 21.80 -30.82
N ALA A 596 -31.79 21.59 -30.06
CA ALA A 596 -30.71 22.56 -30.01
C ALA A 596 -30.32 22.84 -31.46
N SER A 597 -30.55 24.06 -31.92
CA SER A 597 -30.27 24.51 -33.28
C SER A 597 -28.77 24.36 -33.58
N ALA A 598 -28.34 23.15 -33.90
CA ALA A 598 -27.01 22.86 -34.37
C ALA A 598 -26.92 23.41 -35.80
N PRO A 599 -26.02 24.37 -36.10
CA PRO A 599 -25.79 24.80 -37.46
C PRO A 599 -25.20 23.62 -38.24
N GLY A 600 -25.96 23.05 -39.17
CA GLY A 600 -25.45 22.00 -40.06
C GLY A 600 -26.35 20.80 -40.34
N VAL A 601 -27.59 20.75 -39.83
CA VAL A 601 -28.53 19.70 -40.25
C VAL A 601 -29.00 20.01 -41.67
N VAL A 602 -28.27 19.48 -42.64
CA VAL A 602 -28.69 19.42 -44.04
C VAL A 602 -29.97 18.59 -44.10
N ASN A 603 -31.02 19.20 -44.64
CA ASN A 603 -32.25 18.55 -45.07
C ASN A 603 -31.91 17.38 -46.00
N THR A 604 -31.82 16.17 -45.44
CA THR A 604 -32.00 14.95 -46.20
C THR A 604 -33.40 14.45 -45.91
N THR A 605 -34.23 14.51 -46.94
CA THR A 605 -35.58 13.95 -47.00
C THR A 605 -35.57 12.50 -46.49
N ALA A 606 -36.44 12.21 -45.50
CA ALA A 606 -36.75 10.90 -44.90
C ALA A 606 -36.02 10.46 -43.60
N SER A 607 -35.87 11.34 -42.61
CA SER A 607 -35.61 10.92 -41.22
C SER A 607 -36.84 11.18 -40.34
N MET A 608 -37.52 10.13 -39.90
CA MET A 608 -38.66 10.22 -38.98
C MET A 608 -38.18 10.81 -37.64
N PRO A 609 -38.89 11.78 -37.02
CA PRO A 609 -38.47 12.32 -35.73
C PRO A 609 -38.29 11.21 -34.68
N LEU A 610 -37.26 11.29 -33.84
CA LEU A 610 -36.91 10.22 -32.89
C LEU A 610 -38.09 9.82 -32.00
N ASN A 611 -38.86 10.80 -31.51
CA ASN A 611 -40.08 10.55 -30.73
C ASN A 611 -41.16 9.80 -31.53
N VAL A 612 -41.28 10.05 -32.84
CA VAL A 612 -42.23 9.33 -33.70
C VAL A 612 -41.77 7.88 -33.92
N ALA A 613 -40.47 7.65 -34.12
CA ALA A 613 -39.92 6.31 -34.21
C ALA A 613 -40.08 5.53 -32.90
N LEU A 614 -39.89 6.20 -31.77
CA LEU A 614 -40.06 5.61 -30.45
C LEU A 614 -41.52 5.26 -30.15
N ASP A 615 -42.47 6.14 -30.51
CA ASP A 615 -43.90 5.90 -30.32
C ASP A 615 -44.42 4.71 -31.14
N LEU A 616 -43.76 4.37 -32.26
CA LEU A 616 -44.05 3.15 -33.01
C LEU A 616 -43.54 1.88 -32.31
N LEU A 617 -42.53 2.00 -31.44
CA LEU A 617 -41.97 0.89 -30.66
C LEU A 617 -42.66 0.72 -29.30
N LYS A 618 -43.40 1.73 -28.84
CA LYS A 618 -44.12 1.68 -27.57
C LYS A 618 -45.32 0.74 -27.62
N ASP A 619 -45.55 0.09 -26.50
CA ASP A 619 -46.68 -0.77 -26.24
C ASP A 619 -47.89 0.05 -25.72
N SER A 620 -48.94 -0.60 -25.20
CA SER A 620 -50.19 0.06 -24.75
C SER A 620 -50.00 0.84 -23.46
N ASP A 621 -48.95 0.48 -22.74
CA ASP A 621 -48.60 0.92 -21.41
C ASP A 621 -47.35 1.83 -21.47
N GLY A 622 -46.99 2.29 -22.69
CA GLY A 622 -45.89 3.23 -22.91
C GLY A 622 -44.49 2.60 -22.83
N ASN A 623 -44.37 1.27 -22.84
CA ASN A 623 -43.10 0.56 -22.70
C ASN A 623 -42.53 0.12 -24.05
N VAL A 624 -41.21 0.08 -24.15
CA VAL A 624 -40.45 -0.44 -25.29
C VAL A 624 -39.73 -1.70 -24.81
N ASP A 625 -40.12 -2.84 -25.36
CA ASP A 625 -39.56 -4.16 -25.05
C ASP A 625 -38.76 -4.67 -26.26
N LEU A 626 -37.44 -4.78 -26.09
CA LEU A 626 -36.51 -5.13 -27.16
C LEU A 626 -35.62 -6.29 -26.69
N SER A 627 -35.78 -7.45 -27.34
CA SER A 627 -34.79 -8.51 -27.31
C SER A 627 -33.85 -8.34 -28.49
N ILE A 628 -32.58 -8.05 -28.20
CA ILE A 628 -31.53 -7.83 -29.18
C ILE A 628 -30.58 -9.03 -29.14
N PRO A 629 -30.62 -9.93 -30.14
CA PRO A 629 -29.57 -10.93 -30.33
C PRO A 629 -28.25 -10.22 -30.65
N ILE A 630 -27.16 -10.62 -30.00
CA ILE A 630 -25.83 -10.10 -30.25
C ILE A 630 -24.96 -11.26 -30.73
N SER A 631 -24.26 -11.09 -31.84
CA SER A 631 -23.40 -12.10 -32.45
C SER A 631 -22.15 -11.49 -33.09
N GLY A 632 -21.20 -12.29 -33.55
CA GLY A 632 -20.07 -11.84 -34.37
C GLY A 632 -18.79 -11.59 -33.57
N ASP A 633 -17.80 -10.94 -34.18
CA ASP A 633 -16.50 -10.66 -33.54
C ASP A 633 -16.65 -9.63 -32.41
N ILE A 634 -15.97 -9.83 -31.29
CA ILE A 634 -16.01 -8.89 -30.15
C ILE A 634 -15.57 -7.46 -30.51
N ASN A 635 -14.69 -7.30 -31.51
CA ASN A 635 -14.22 -6.01 -31.99
C ASN A 635 -15.17 -5.38 -33.03
N ALA A 636 -16.11 -6.17 -33.57
CA ALA A 636 -17.09 -5.75 -34.55
C ALA A 636 -18.42 -6.52 -34.35
N PRO A 637 -19.12 -6.29 -33.22
CA PRO A 637 -20.32 -7.05 -32.89
C PRO A 637 -21.45 -6.71 -33.86
N GLU A 638 -22.18 -7.74 -34.27
CA GLU A 638 -23.41 -7.66 -35.06
C GLU A 638 -24.62 -7.72 -34.13
N PHE A 639 -25.60 -6.84 -34.38
CA PHE A 639 -26.83 -6.78 -33.63
C PHE A 639 -27.99 -7.23 -34.51
N GLY A 640 -28.76 -8.22 -34.04
CA GLY A 640 -29.88 -8.80 -34.76
C GLY A 640 -30.99 -7.79 -35.05
N LEU A 641 -31.74 -8.05 -36.14
CA LEU A 641 -32.90 -7.23 -36.51
C LEU A 641 -34.04 -7.40 -35.50
N ILE A 642 -34.56 -6.27 -35.03
CA ILE A 642 -35.75 -6.20 -34.18
C ILE A 642 -36.98 -6.58 -35.03
N ASN A 643 -37.76 -7.58 -34.61
CA ASN A 643 -39.00 -7.96 -35.30
C ASN A 643 -40.13 -6.96 -34.97
N ILE A 644 -40.36 -6.00 -35.87
CA ILE A 644 -41.31 -4.87 -35.69
C ILE A 644 -42.76 -5.25 -36.10
N THR A 645 -43.12 -6.54 -36.18
CA THR A 645 -44.41 -6.96 -36.80
C THR A 645 -45.64 -6.84 -35.88
N THR A 646 -45.47 -6.66 -34.56
CA THR A 646 -46.57 -6.70 -33.58
C THR A 646 -47.35 -5.38 -33.43
N PHE A 647 -46.88 -4.27 -34.01
CA PHE A 647 -47.39 -2.92 -33.69
C PHE A 647 -48.71 -2.52 -34.38
N LEU A 648 -49.02 -3.10 -35.55
CA LEU A 648 -50.20 -2.71 -36.35
C LEU A 648 -51.55 -3.18 -35.76
N VAL A 649 -51.57 -4.25 -34.98
CA VAL A 649 -52.80 -4.80 -34.37
C VAL A 649 -53.24 -3.99 -33.14
N LYS A 650 -52.29 -3.30 -32.49
CA LYS A 650 -52.47 -2.73 -31.14
C LYS A 650 -53.24 -1.40 -31.11
N LYS A 651 -53.00 -0.52 -32.10
CA LYS A 651 -53.75 0.75 -32.24
C LYS A 651 -55.26 0.50 -32.44
N ALA A 652 -55.62 -0.62 -33.10
CA ALA A 652 -57.01 -1.02 -33.29
C ALA A 652 -57.68 -1.51 -31.99
N SER A 653 -56.95 -2.23 -31.12
CA SER A 653 -57.46 -2.70 -29.82
C SER A 653 -57.70 -1.56 -28.82
N MET A 654 -56.84 -0.53 -28.82
CA MET A 654 -57.01 0.66 -27.96
C MET A 654 -58.29 1.44 -28.27
N MET A 655 -58.68 1.51 -29.55
CA MET A 655 -59.96 2.10 -29.96
C MET A 655 -61.18 1.33 -29.44
N ALA A 656 -61.08 0.01 -29.27
CA ALA A 656 -62.18 -0.84 -28.76
C ALA A 656 -62.34 -0.78 -27.24
N ALA A 657 -61.30 -0.41 -26.48
CA ALA A 657 -61.31 -0.35 -25.01
C ALA A 657 -61.87 0.97 -24.42
N LYS A 658 -62.40 1.87 -25.26
CA LYS A 658 -62.86 3.21 -24.87
C LYS A 658 -63.87 3.20 -23.72
N ASP A 659 -64.88 2.34 -23.80
CA ASP A 659 -65.96 2.24 -22.80
C ASP A 659 -65.47 1.66 -21.47
N TYR A 660 -64.52 0.73 -21.54
CA TYR A 660 -63.86 0.15 -20.37
C TYR A 660 -63.01 1.20 -19.66
N LEU A 661 -62.19 1.96 -20.38
CA LEU A 661 -61.36 3.03 -19.81
C LEU A 661 -62.23 4.11 -19.13
N MET A 662 -63.33 4.53 -19.76
CA MET A 662 -64.25 5.51 -19.15
C MET A 662 -64.85 5.01 -17.83
N LYS A 663 -65.35 3.76 -17.77
CA LYS A 663 -65.95 3.22 -16.54
C LYS A 663 -64.95 2.99 -15.42
N THR A 664 -63.70 2.69 -15.77
CA THR A 664 -62.73 2.22 -14.79
C THR A 664 -62.13 3.35 -13.94
N PHE A 665 -62.04 4.57 -14.48
CA PHE A 665 -61.49 5.72 -13.74
C PHE A 665 -62.55 6.58 -13.04
N VAL A 666 -63.85 6.31 -13.23
CA VAL A 666 -64.97 7.02 -12.60
C VAL A 666 -64.87 7.09 -11.06
N PRO A 667 -64.48 6.02 -10.32
CA PRO A 667 -64.33 6.09 -8.87
C PRO A 667 -63.23 7.06 -8.40
N TYR A 668 -62.33 7.47 -9.30
CA TYR A 668 -61.14 8.29 -9.01
C TYR A 668 -61.19 9.64 -9.75
N ALA A 669 -62.38 10.17 -10.05
CA ALA A 669 -62.56 11.41 -10.81
C ALA A 669 -61.91 12.65 -10.18
N ASN A 670 -61.56 12.63 -8.89
CA ASN A 670 -60.80 13.73 -8.25
C ASN A 670 -59.29 13.66 -8.51
N VAL A 671 -58.80 12.53 -9.01
CA VAL A 671 -57.37 12.29 -9.31
C VAL A 671 -57.13 12.27 -10.81
N VAL A 672 -58.09 11.73 -11.58
CA VAL A 672 -57.95 11.47 -13.01
C VAL A 672 -59.04 12.18 -13.81
N SER A 673 -58.62 12.86 -14.87
CA SER A 673 -59.46 13.39 -15.95
C SER A 673 -59.16 12.64 -17.25
N ILE A 674 -60.17 12.43 -18.10
CA ILE A 674 -60.00 11.75 -19.39
C ILE A 674 -60.25 12.77 -20.51
N ALA A 675 -59.28 12.94 -21.40
CA ALA A 675 -59.37 13.83 -22.55
C ALA A 675 -59.16 13.08 -23.87
N MET A 676 -59.89 13.44 -24.92
CA MET A 676 -59.64 12.90 -26.26
C MET A 676 -58.48 13.64 -26.93
N SER A 677 -57.46 12.90 -27.39
CA SER A 677 -56.43 13.46 -28.26
C SER A 677 -57.00 13.74 -29.66
N ALA A 678 -56.86 14.96 -30.16
CA ALA A 678 -57.30 15.33 -31.51
C ALA A 678 -56.43 14.72 -32.63
N ALA A 679 -55.17 14.38 -32.33
CA ALA A 679 -54.22 13.85 -33.32
C ALA A 679 -54.36 12.33 -33.53
N ASP A 680 -54.63 11.57 -32.47
CA ASP A 680 -54.63 10.09 -32.50
C ASP A 680 -55.99 9.44 -32.22
N ALA A 681 -57.02 10.23 -31.85
CA ALA A 681 -58.35 9.74 -31.46
C ALA A 681 -58.36 8.70 -30.30
N ILE A 682 -57.31 8.69 -29.46
CA ILE A 682 -57.17 7.84 -28.26
C ILE A 682 -57.52 8.65 -27.01
N LEU A 683 -58.12 7.99 -26.01
CA LEU A 683 -58.34 8.56 -24.68
C LEU A 683 -57.01 8.68 -23.94
N LYS A 684 -56.60 9.90 -23.56
CA LYS A 684 -55.46 10.15 -22.68
C LYS A 684 -55.95 10.33 -21.25
N VAL A 685 -55.35 9.58 -20.33
CA VAL A 685 -55.56 9.69 -18.89
C VAL A 685 -54.65 10.81 -18.39
N ARG A 686 -55.23 11.84 -17.79
CA ARG A 686 -54.49 12.98 -17.21
C ARG A 686 -54.78 13.06 -15.73
N PHE A 687 -53.73 12.98 -14.94
CA PHE A 687 -53.81 13.11 -13.50
C PHE A 687 -53.78 14.59 -13.13
N ASN A 688 -54.46 14.95 -12.06
CA ASN A 688 -54.38 16.31 -11.50
C ASN A 688 -52.98 16.54 -10.90
N ASP A 689 -52.47 17.77 -11.01
CA ASP A 689 -51.21 18.16 -10.40
C ASP A 689 -51.33 18.22 -8.87
N LEU A 690 -50.29 17.78 -8.17
CA LEU A 690 -50.16 17.91 -6.71
C LEU A 690 -49.37 19.18 -6.39
N PHE A 691 -50.04 20.20 -5.84
CA PHE A 691 -49.43 21.50 -5.57
C PHE A 691 -48.75 21.57 -4.20
N PHE A 692 -47.68 22.36 -4.13
CA PHE A 692 -46.89 22.62 -2.92
C PHE A 692 -46.87 24.11 -2.63
N VAL A 693 -46.65 24.45 -1.36
CA VAL A 693 -46.25 25.82 -0.97
C VAL A 693 -44.78 26.02 -1.39
N PRO A 694 -44.36 27.23 -1.79
CA PRO A 694 -42.95 27.51 -2.08
C PRO A 694 -42.02 27.02 -0.95
N LYS A 695 -40.89 26.41 -1.32
CA LYS A 695 -39.89 25.73 -0.45
C LYS A 695 -40.35 24.46 0.26
N GLN A 696 -41.64 24.12 0.21
CA GLN A 696 -42.14 22.90 0.82
C GLN A 696 -41.66 21.68 0.03
N ILE A 697 -40.99 20.74 0.70
CA ILE A 697 -40.50 19.49 0.09
C ILE A 697 -41.46 18.32 0.35
N GLN A 698 -42.03 18.25 1.55
CA GLN A 698 -42.92 17.16 1.97
C GLN A 698 -44.38 17.58 1.88
N THR A 699 -45.25 16.67 1.44
CA THR A 699 -46.69 16.89 1.47
C THR A 699 -47.17 16.97 2.94
N SER A 700 -48.14 17.83 3.21
CA SER A 700 -48.71 18.00 4.54
C SER A 700 -49.70 16.87 4.84
N VAL A 701 -49.20 15.82 5.52
CA VAL A 701 -49.97 14.79 6.27
C VAL A 701 -50.74 13.76 5.40
N THR A 702 -50.78 12.54 5.94
CA THR A 702 -51.44 11.29 5.53
C THR A 702 -52.95 11.35 5.22
N GLU A 703 -53.57 12.53 5.17
CA GLU A 703 -55.00 12.75 4.90
C GLU A 703 -55.28 13.47 3.58
N ASP A 704 -54.25 13.72 2.75
CA ASP A 704 -54.45 14.27 1.42
C ASP A 704 -55.28 13.29 0.57
N THR A 705 -56.52 13.69 0.27
CA THR A 705 -57.49 12.89 -0.46
C THR A 705 -56.99 12.54 -1.85
N PHE A 706 -56.17 13.39 -2.48
CA PHE A 706 -55.53 13.08 -3.75
C PHE A 706 -54.53 11.94 -3.59
N VAL A 707 -53.65 12.01 -2.59
CA VAL A 707 -52.61 11.00 -2.31
C VAL A 707 -53.24 9.64 -2.03
N ALA A 708 -54.27 9.59 -1.19
CA ALA A 708 -54.96 8.35 -0.85
C ALA A 708 -55.68 7.72 -2.06
N GLN A 709 -56.39 8.54 -2.86
CA GLN A 709 -57.09 8.06 -4.06
C GLN A 709 -56.12 7.67 -5.18
N PHE A 710 -55.00 8.38 -5.33
CA PHE A 710 -53.93 8.04 -6.27
C PHE A 710 -53.29 6.70 -5.91
N ALA A 711 -52.94 6.50 -4.62
CA ALA A 711 -52.42 5.23 -4.14
C ALA A 711 -53.42 4.09 -4.37
N GLN A 712 -54.71 4.30 -4.04
CA GLN A 712 -55.75 3.30 -4.25
C GLN A 712 -55.93 2.95 -5.74
N LEU A 713 -55.88 3.94 -6.63
CA LEU A 713 -55.91 3.69 -8.07
C LEU A 713 -54.73 2.81 -8.53
N LEU A 714 -53.52 3.08 -8.06
CA LEU A 714 -52.37 2.25 -8.39
C LEU A 714 -52.48 0.84 -7.79
N ILE A 715 -53.07 0.69 -6.60
CA ILE A 715 -53.37 -0.64 -6.01
C ILE A 715 -54.36 -1.40 -6.89
N ASP A 716 -55.45 -0.76 -7.30
CA ASP A 716 -56.52 -1.40 -8.07
C ASP A 716 -56.08 -1.69 -9.51
N LYS A 717 -55.10 -0.93 -10.02
CA LYS A 717 -54.52 -1.08 -11.36
C LYS A 717 -53.05 -1.45 -11.32
N PRO A 718 -52.70 -2.72 -11.11
CA PRO A 718 -51.30 -3.14 -10.93
C PRO A 718 -50.39 -2.84 -12.13
N ASP A 719 -50.93 -2.78 -13.34
CA ASP A 719 -50.15 -2.57 -14.57
C ASP A 719 -49.91 -1.08 -14.91
N THR A 720 -50.61 -0.16 -14.23
CA THR A 720 -50.47 1.29 -14.51
C THR A 720 -49.17 1.83 -13.93
N HIS A 721 -48.36 2.44 -14.78
CA HIS A 721 -47.17 3.19 -14.42
C HIS A 721 -47.45 4.69 -14.59
N VAL A 722 -46.80 5.52 -13.79
CA VAL A 722 -47.03 6.98 -13.84
C VAL A 722 -45.68 7.69 -13.84
N THR A 723 -45.47 8.50 -14.88
CA THR A 723 -44.38 9.46 -14.95
C THR A 723 -44.77 10.71 -14.18
N ILE A 724 -43.89 11.18 -13.30
CA ILE A 724 -44.09 12.36 -12.48
C ILE A 724 -42.99 13.37 -12.79
N CYS A 725 -43.40 14.54 -13.28
CA CYS A 725 -42.54 15.67 -13.53
C CYS A 725 -42.55 16.63 -12.33
N PRO A 726 -41.42 16.78 -11.62
CA PRO A 726 -41.31 17.78 -10.57
C PRO A 726 -41.05 19.17 -11.16
N ILE A 727 -41.88 20.14 -10.75
CA ILE A 727 -41.84 21.51 -11.27
C ILE A 727 -41.57 22.48 -10.12
N ALA A 728 -40.48 23.24 -10.26
CA ALA A 728 -40.10 24.31 -9.35
C ALA A 728 -40.59 25.68 -9.86
N VAL A 729 -40.70 26.65 -8.96
CA VAL A 729 -40.99 28.06 -9.32
C VAL A 729 -39.96 28.98 -8.67
N PRO A 730 -39.70 30.19 -9.19
CA PRO A 730 -38.68 31.10 -8.65
C PRO A 730 -38.79 31.38 -7.13
N GLU A 731 -40.01 31.35 -6.58
CA GLU A 731 -40.27 31.54 -5.14
C GLU A 731 -39.64 30.45 -4.25
N ASP A 732 -39.35 29.27 -4.80
CA ASP A 732 -38.66 28.18 -4.09
C ASP A 732 -37.24 28.55 -3.65
N ILE A 733 -36.62 29.54 -4.29
CA ILE A 733 -35.28 30.06 -3.94
C ILE A 733 -35.30 31.55 -3.55
N ASN A 734 -36.45 32.06 -3.08
CA ASN A 734 -36.66 33.47 -2.68
C ASN A 734 -36.67 34.49 -3.82
N LEU A 735 -36.80 34.07 -5.07
CA LEU A 735 -37.03 35.01 -6.17
C LEU A 735 -38.51 35.38 -6.26
N LYS A 736 -38.81 36.52 -6.89
CA LYS A 736 -40.21 36.92 -7.11
C LYS A 736 -40.87 36.02 -8.16
N ASN A 737 -42.17 35.76 -8.01
CA ASN A 737 -42.96 35.11 -9.04
C ASN A 737 -42.78 35.79 -10.41
N GLY A 738 -42.77 35.01 -11.50
CA GLY A 738 -42.58 35.56 -12.84
C GLY A 738 -41.14 35.94 -13.20
N THR A 739 -40.17 35.81 -12.28
CA THR A 739 -38.76 36.11 -12.58
C THR A 739 -38.19 35.06 -13.53
N ALA A 740 -37.62 35.49 -14.66
CA ALA A 740 -36.88 34.60 -15.55
C ALA A 740 -35.62 34.07 -14.83
N VAL A 741 -35.42 32.76 -14.86
CA VAL A 741 -34.26 32.10 -14.25
C VAL A 741 -33.30 31.71 -15.37
N ILE A 742 -32.15 32.38 -15.41
CA ILE A 742 -31.14 32.22 -16.47
C ILE A 742 -29.80 31.77 -15.87
N GLU A 743 -29.54 32.12 -14.61
CA GLU A 743 -28.30 31.76 -13.92
C GLU A 743 -28.25 30.25 -13.65
N PRO A 744 -27.19 29.54 -14.06
CA PRO A 744 -27.07 28.09 -13.90
C PRO A 744 -27.22 27.62 -12.44
N GLU A 745 -26.67 28.37 -11.48
CA GLU A 745 -26.77 28.06 -10.04
C GLU A 745 -28.22 28.09 -9.56
N GLN A 746 -29.02 29.05 -10.03
CA GLN A 746 -30.44 29.16 -9.68
C GLN A 746 -31.25 28.01 -10.27
N ILE A 747 -30.94 27.61 -11.51
CA ILE A 747 -31.56 26.46 -12.18
C ILE A 747 -31.28 25.18 -11.39
N GLU A 748 -30.03 24.97 -10.97
CA GLU A 748 -29.62 23.82 -10.18
C GLU A 748 -30.35 23.76 -8.83
N GLN A 749 -30.41 24.86 -8.08
CA GLN A 749 -31.12 24.94 -6.80
C GLN A 749 -32.62 24.63 -6.95
N LEU A 750 -33.26 25.18 -7.99
CA LEU A 750 -34.69 24.96 -8.27
C LEU A 750 -34.97 23.50 -8.63
N ASN A 751 -34.17 22.92 -9.53
CA ASN A 751 -34.27 21.51 -9.91
C ASN A 751 -34.03 20.59 -8.71
N ALA A 752 -33.10 20.92 -7.82
CA ALA A 752 -32.84 20.17 -6.60
C ALA A 752 -34.07 20.14 -5.66
N VAL A 753 -34.71 21.29 -5.42
CA VAL A 753 -35.90 21.38 -4.54
C VAL A 753 -37.07 20.59 -5.11
N SER A 754 -37.35 20.70 -6.42
CA SER A 754 -38.46 19.95 -7.02
C SER A 754 -38.18 18.44 -7.08
N LEU A 755 -36.93 18.04 -7.35
CA LEU A 755 -36.52 16.63 -7.27
C LEU A 755 -36.68 16.06 -5.85
N GLN A 756 -36.37 16.84 -4.81
CA GLN A 756 -36.61 16.44 -3.43
C GLN A 756 -38.10 16.20 -3.15
N ARG A 757 -39.01 17.00 -3.73
CA ARG A 757 -40.46 16.76 -3.64
C ARG A 757 -40.85 15.41 -4.24
N PHE A 758 -40.38 15.13 -5.46
CA PHE A 758 -40.63 13.85 -6.12
C PHE A 758 -40.13 12.69 -5.26
N ASN A 759 -38.89 12.77 -4.77
CA ASN A 759 -38.29 11.73 -3.94
C ASN A 759 -39.07 11.50 -2.63
N SER A 760 -39.57 12.57 -2.01
CA SER A 760 -40.45 12.48 -0.85
C SER A 760 -41.76 11.77 -1.20
N PHE A 761 -42.42 12.16 -2.29
CA PHE A 761 -43.67 11.55 -2.76
C PHE A 761 -43.50 10.07 -3.13
N LYS A 762 -42.46 9.73 -3.90
CA LYS A 762 -42.15 8.32 -4.25
C LYS A 762 -41.89 7.49 -2.99
N THR A 763 -41.17 8.04 -2.01
CA THR A 763 -40.93 7.36 -0.72
C THR A 763 -42.23 7.12 0.05
N LEU A 764 -43.15 8.10 0.07
CA LEU A 764 -44.47 7.99 0.68
C LEU A 764 -45.28 6.84 0.04
N MET A 765 -45.37 6.82 -1.28
CA MET A 765 -46.10 5.79 -2.04
C MET A 765 -45.54 4.38 -1.78
N ILE A 766 -44.22 4.23 -1.76
CA ILE A 766 -43.58 2.94 -1.53
C ILE A 766 -43.76 2.49 -0.08
N LYS A 767 -43.41 3.34 0.90
CA LYS A 767 -43.36 2.93 2.32
C LYS A 767 -44.71 2.87 3.01
N GLN A 768 -45.65 3.76 2.66
CA GLN A 768 -46.94 3.84 3.34
C GLN A 768 -48.06 3.13 2.57
N HIS A 769 -47.97 3.09 1.23
CA HIS A 769 -49.01 2.49 0.38
C HIS A 769 -48.56 1.22 -0.36
N ASN A 770 -47.32 0.75 -0.14
CA ASN A 770 -46.78 -0.48 -0.72
C ASN A 770 -46.82 -0.53 -2.26
N ILE A 771 -46.72 0.64 -2.91
CA ILE A 771 -46.63 0.73 -4.37
C ILE A 771 -45.19 0.37 -4.80
N PRO A 772 -45.00 -0.56 -5.76
CA PRO A 772 -43.68 -0.88 -6.30
C PRO A 772 -42.95 0.36 -6.86
N SER A 773 -41.65 0.50 -6.58
CA SER A 773 -40.84 1.65 -7.03
C SER A 773 -40.85 1.83 -8.55
N SER A 774 -40.79 0.71 -9.30
CA SER A 774 -40.79 0.68 -10.76
C SER A 774 -42.01 1.34 -11.41
N ARG A 775 -43.09 1.57 -10.65
CA ARG A 775 -44.34 2.15 -11.15
C ARG A 775 -44.39 3.68 -11.08
N ILE A 776 -43.42 4.29 -10.41
CA ILE A 776 -43.33 5.73 -10.23
C ILE A 776 -42.04 6.21 -10.91
N ILE A 777 -42.19 6.76 -12.11
CA ILE A 777 -41.10 7.09 -13.02
C ILE A 777 -40.79 8.58 -12.90
N LEU A 778 -39.51 8.93 -12.78
CA LEU A 778 -39.06 10.31 -12.74
C LEU A 778 -39.03 10.88 -14.17
N CYS A 779 -39.44 12.13 -14.28
CA CYS A 779 -39.21 12.98 -15.42
C CYS A 779 -38.22 14.09 -15.03
N THR A 780 -37.45 14.60 -15.98
CA THR A 780 -36.46 15.66 -15.79
C THR A 780 -37.12 16.85 -15.08
N PRO A 781 -36.55 17.30 -13.94
CA PRO A 781 -37.04 18.48 -13.24
C PRO A 781 -37.11 19.69 -14.17
N SER A 782 -38.17 20.49 -14.02
CA SER A 782 -38.39 21.69 -14.82
C SER A 782 -38.78 22.88 -13.97
N ILE A 783 -38.68 24.07 -14.55
CA ILE A 783 -38.92 25.35 -13.88
C ILE A 783 -40.04 26.08 -14.61
N ASP A 784 -41.06 26.49 -13.87
CA ASP A 784 -42.17 27.28 -14.37
C ASP A 784 -42.06 28.73 -13.88
N THR A 785 -41.68 29.63 -14.80
CA THR A 785 -41.52 31.06 -14.53
C THR A 785 -42.74 31.87 -14.94
N SER A 786 -43.89 31.24 -15.21
CA SER A 786 -45.12 31.98 -15.55
C SER A 786 -45.68 32.73 -14.34
N ASN A 787 -46.42 33.83 -14.59
CA ASN A 787 -47.06 34.59 -13.53
C ASN A 787 -48.11 33.74 -12.81
N ASN A 788 -48.04 33.70 -11.48
CA ASN A 788 -48.86 32.85 -10.59
C ASN A 788 -48.59 31.34 -10.71
N ALA A 789 -47.45 30.94 -11.26
CA ALA A 789 -47.02 29.55 -11.23
C ALA A 789 -46.92 29.07 -9.78
N LYS A 790 -47.34 27.83 -9.55
CA LYS A 790 -47.21 27.15 -8.26
C LYS A 790 -46.28 25.95 -8.39
N PRO A 791 -45.43 25.68 -7.38
CA PRO A 791 -44.62 24.48 -7.37
C PRO A 791 -45.51 23.25 -7.28
N ARG A 792 -45.19 22.19 -8.02
CA ARG A 792 -46.07 21.02 -8.16
C ARG A 792 -45.35 19.76 -8.62
N LEU A 793 -45.99 18.62 -8.40
CA LEU A 793 -45.73 17.38 -9.14
C LEU A 793 -46.82 17.24 -10.20
N SER A 794 -46.41 17.14 -11.46
CA SER A 794 -47.33 16.89 -12.58
C SER A 794 -47.23 15.44 -13.01
N PHE A 795 -48.36 14.82 -13.35
CA PHE A 795 -48.50 13.38 -13.49
C PHE A 795 -49.01 13.02 -14.89
N SER A 796 -48.35 12.06 -15.54
CA SER A 796 -48.74 11.55 -16.85
C SER A 796 -48.56 10.04 -16.94
N THR A 797 -49.43 9.39 -17.71
CA THR A 797 -49.31 8.00 -18.17
C THR A 797 -48.91 7.95 -19.61
#